data_AF-A0A3R7RQX1-F1
#
_entry.id   AF-A0A3R7RQX1-F1
#
_cell.length_a   1.000
_cell.length_b   1.000
_cell.length_c   1.000
_cell.angle_alpha   90.00
_cell.angle_beta   90.00
_cell.angle_gamma   90.00
#
_symmetry.space_group_name_H-M   'P 1'
#
loop_
_entity.id
_entity.type
_entity.pdbx_description
1 polymer ?
#
loop_
_entity_poly.entity_id
_entity_poly.type
_entity_poly.pdbx_seq_one_letter_code
_entity_poly.pdbx_strand_id
1 'polypeptide(L)'
;MSDSIPNNPAWRPRQVHRRGVASVLSMMFLVIFGSLVAAMAVVATGNVRTADVSLRVSRSTSAAETGLVFGSWILQREAKRFVVWKGEIDADYAEALWNGTYDQSTDGDVEVLPPDGYVSSSISSSLAEAVRDAHLAGDHSEIIEPGDASFPALDLETGILDTRPIRVSSQENGAYFRLRYELIPNEPAIRILSEGVDRDVRRTLSMEVRLDKRIEYAVVSPNRIMIGKNVLVVGPLGTRFGENEGELNPGNGNPLDMRSDIRWLTPALDVRLDQFEALVTSHDVDDDGRLRPEHPVEGSELDDDFLDLDGDEFVDEFDLFLEAFDVNSDGRVVYDSTLAGGATEEFVGIDDQLAHLIDNAKPDRNEDGVVDADDNLLGWRDGVLDSWDQFAKINGRLAFAVSRSEWEEVHGAEVRTVVHGTVRPDPDEAAMSFGLDEDELRVVTTDMFDSSAEYFLDVAESGDDFQSQVDAGVSGGGEQLLPGDEEHPGYETTPLGSFSPYDLYLRPIYRGITFRDVLIPVGTNALFEDCTFLGVTYVETETLCQDPNWNYAGALEDADPGEGFLIRLRFGDLFSSHPDLGEVQDSKVLSNNLRFEDCTFLGSLAGDTPGEYTHWRNKVQITGASRFFADPDDPDLKNQPDAADLEDLLNSLPTEQVTEMKKSSIMMPGWSVDVGSFTNETGLEPESTPRVDLRGLIIAGILDIRGTAAVKGTLLMTFRPVSGEGPLFYDGQTDAFNTTIGYFGPDDGDGEGSDPLDPDFSGFGEILLEYDDEIVLPDGIPWPILAEPISASYREGISS
;
A
#
# COMPACT_ATOMS: atom_id res chain seq x y z
N MET A 1 -88.23 -52.17 14.91
CA MET A 1 -89.37 -51.87 15.81
C MET A 1 -90.26 -50.89 15.10
N SER A 2 -91.53 -51.24 15.03
CA SER A 2 -92.63 -50.45 14.49
C SER A 2 -92.79 -49.14 15.27
N ASP A 3 -93.30 -48.09 14.64
CA ASP A 3 -94.70 -47.76 14.92
C ASP A 3 -95.23 -46.68 13.98
N SER A 4 -96.38 -47.04 13.41
CA SER A 4 -97.32 -46.22 12.69
C SER A 4 -98.19 -45.42 13.65
N ILE A 5 -98.46 -44.14 13.35
CA ILE A 5 -99.69 -43.47 13.80
C ILE A 5 -100.26 -42.65 12.63
N PRO A 6 -101.54 -42.81 12.27
CA PRO A 6 -102.20 -42.05 11.21
C PRO A 6 -103.13 -40.92 11.70
N ASN A 7 -103.25 -39.93 10.81
CA ASN A 7 -104.41 -39.06 10.48
C ASN A 7 -104.97 -38.02 11.46
N ASN A 8 -104.97 -36.76 11.01
CA ASN A 8 -106.22 -36.02 10.78
C ASN A 8 -106.04 -34.87 9.73
N PRO A 9 -107.07 -34.48 8.96
CA PRO A 9 -106.95 -33.60 7.80
C PRO A 9 -107.25 -32.14 8.15
N ALA A 10 -106.51 -31.20 7.53
CA ALA A 10 -106.84 -29.79 7.59
C ALA A 10 -106.40 -29.05 6.32
N TRP A 11 -107.39 -28.41 5.68
CA TRP A 11 -107.34 -27.14 4.95
C TRP A 11 -106.31 -26.98 3.81
N ARG A 12 -106.81 -26.94 2.57
CA ARG A 12 -106.05 -26.52 1.37
C ARG A 12 -106.02 -24.99 1.26
N PRO A 13 -104.84 -24.33 1.28
CA PRO A 13 -104.69 -22.98 0.75
C PRO A 13 -104.39 -23.04 -0.75
N ARG A 14 -105.03 -22.16 -1.52
CA ARG A 14 -104.72 -21.92 -2.94
C ARG A 14 -103.25 -21.51 -3.10
N GLN A 15 -102.46 -22.33 -3.80
CA GLN A 15 -101.14 -21.93 -4.28
C GLN A 15 -101.28 -20.96 -5.45
N VAL A 16 -100.92 -19.69 -5.22
CA VAL A 16 -100.62 -18.73 -6.29
C VAL A 16 -99.21 -19.04 -6.79
N HIS A 17 -99.09 -19.51 -8.04
CA HIS A 17 -97.79 -19.79 -8.65
C HIS A 17 -97.01 -18.48 -8.90
N ARG A 18 -96.08 -18.15 -8.00
CA ARG A 18 -95.07 -17.09 -8.16
C ARG A 18 -93.92 -17.54 -9.08
N ARG A 19 -94.18 -17.82 -10.37
CA ARG A 19 -93.12 -18.15 -11.35
C ARG A 19 -92.40 -16.92 -11.93
N GLY A 20 -93.03 -15.73 -11.90
CA GLY A 20 -92.42 -14.50 -12.42
C GLY A 20 -91.32 -13.89 -11.53
N VAL A 21 -91.49 -13.93 -10.20
CA VAL A 21 -90.56 -13.30 -9.24
C VAL A 21 -89.21 -14.03 -9.18
N ALA A 22 -89.22 -15.37 -9.24
CA ALA A 22 -88.00 -16.16 -9.26
C ALA A 22 -87.18 -15.93 -10.54
N SER A 23 -87.84 -15.81 -11.70
CA SER A 23 -87.16 -15.55 -12.98
C SER A 23 -86.52 -14.16 -13.01
N VAL A 24 -87.16 -13.15 -12.43
CA VAL A 24 -86.60 -11.79 -12.31
C VAL A 24 -85.42 -11.75 -11.34
N LEU A 25 -85.53 -12.39 -10.17
CA LEU A 25 -84.41 -12.50 -9.23
C LEU A 25 -83.22 -13.27 -9.82
N SER A 26 -83.46 -14.39 -10.52
CA SER A 26 -82.41 -15.12 -11.24
C SER A 26 -81.74 -14.27 -12.33
N MET A 27 -82.51 -13.46 -13.06
CA MET A 27 -81.97 -12.57 -14.10
C MET A 27 -81.16 -11.42 -13.49
N MET A 28 -81.61 -10.84 -12.38
CA MET A 28 -80.86 -9.83 -11.63
C MET A 28 -79.57 -10.40 -11.04
N PHE A 29 -79.60 -11.61 -10.47
CA PHE A 29 -78.41 -12.29 -9.97
C PHE A 29 -77.41 -12.59 -11.11
N LEU A 30 -77.87 -13.06 -12.27
CA LEU A 30 -77.01 -13.28 -13.44
C LEU A 30 -76.33 -11.99 -13.91
N VAL A 31 -77.05 -10.86 -13.92
CA VAL A 31 -76.48 -9.56 -14.29
C VAL A 31 -75.44 -9.10 -13.25
N ILE A 32 -75.74 -9.23 -11.96
CA ILE A 32 -74.80 -8.86 -10.88
C ILE A 32 -73.55 -9.73 -10.92
N PHE A 33 -73.69 -11.06 -10.99
CA PHE A 33 -72.57 -11.98 -11.10
C PHE A 33 -71.76 -11.75 -12.39
N GLY A 34 -72.42 -11.52 -13.52
CA GLY A 34 -71.75 -11.16 -14.78
C GLY A 34 -70.93 -9.88 -14.67
N SER A 35 -71.48 -8.85 -14.01
CA SER A 35 -70.77 -7.59 -13.77
C SER A 35 -69.59 -7.73 -12.81
N LEU A 36 -69.73 -8.55 -11.75
CA LEU A 36 -68.66 -8.82 -10.78
C LEU A 36 -67.51 -9.62 -11.41
N VAL A 37 -67.85 -10.66 -12.21
CA VAL A 37 -66.85 -11.44 -12.95
C VAL A 37 -66.11 -10.55 -13.94
N ALA A 38 -66.81 -9.67 -14.67
CA ALA A 38 -66.18 -8.71 -15.57
C ALA A 38 -65.25 -7.73 -14.81
N ALA A 39 -65.68 -7.19 -13.66
CA ALA A 39 -64.86 -6.32 -12.82
C ALA A 39 -63.61 -7.03 -12.30
N MET A 40 -63.75 -8.26 -11.78
CA MET A 40 -62.63 -9.08 -11.31
C MET A 40 -61.67 -9.44 -12.45
N ALA A 41 -62.17 -9.72 -13.66
CA ALA A 41 -61.32 -9.97 -14.83
C ALA A 41 -60.52 -8.74 -15.25
N VAL A 42 -61.12 -7.54 -15.18
CA VAL A 42 -60.40 -6.27 -15.45
C VAL A 42 -59.34 -6.02 -14.40
N VAL A 43 -59.65 -6.20 -13.10
CA VAL A 43 -58.67 -6.04 -12.01
C VAL A 43 -57.54 -7.06 -12.12
N ALA A 44 -57.84 -8.32 -12.41
CA ALA A 44 -56.83 -9.36 -12.60
C ALA A 44 -55.93 -9.05 -13.81
N THR A 45 -56.51 -8.59 -14.93
CA THR A 45 -55.72 -8.16 -16.10
C THR A 45 -54.86 -6.94 -15.77
N GLY A 46 -55.37 -6.01 -14.96
CA GLY A 46 -54.60 -4.88 -14.43
C GLY A 46 -53.40 -5.34 -13.60
N ASN A 47 -53.63 -6.21 -12.62
CA ASN A 47 -52.57 -6.74 -11.75
C ASN A 47 -51.49 -7.51 -12.55
N VAL A 48 -51.90 -8.34 -13.51
CA VAL A 48 -50.95 -9.08 -14.36
C VAL A 48 -50.11 -8.13 -15.20
N ARG A 49 -50.70 -7.07 -15.76
CA ARG A 49 -49.94 -6.05 -16.51
C ARG A 49 -48.99 -5.28 -15.62
N THR A 50 -49.41 -4.87 -14.43
CA THR A 50 -48.54 -4.18 -13.46
C THR A 50 -47.37 -5.07 -13.04
N ALA A 51 -47.62 -6.36 -12.75
CA ALA A 51 -46.57 -7.31 -12.41
C ALA A 51 -45.60 -7.53 -13.58
N ASP A 52 -46.10 -7.68 -14.81
CA ASP A 52 -45.26 -7.84 -16.01
C ASP A 52 -44.41 -6.59 -16.28
N VAL A 53 -44.96 -5.38 -16.11
CA VAL A 53 -44.18 -4.13 -16.22
C VAL A 53 -43.13 -4.03 -15.11
N SER A 54 -43.47 -4.37 -13.87
CA SER A 54 -42.53 -4.37 -12.75
C SER A 54 -41.36 -5.34 -12.97
N LEU A 55 -41.64 -6.52 -13.53
CA LEU A 55 -40.61 -7.51 -13.87
C LEU A 55 -39.69 -6.99 -14.98
N ARG A 56 -40.24 -6.35 -16.02
CA ARG A 56 -39.42 -5.75 -17.09
C ARG A 56 -38.56 -4.60 -16.58
N VAL A 57 -39.09 -3.77 -15.69
CA VAL A 57 -38.32 -2.71 -15.02
C VAL A 57 -37.16 -3.33 -14.23
N SER A 58 -37.42 -4.33 -13.39
CA SER A 58 -36.36 -5.00 -12.63
C SER A 58 -35.30 -5.63 -13.53
N ARG A 59 -35.70 -6.33 -14.60
CA ARG A 59 -34.74 -6.95 -15.54
C ARG A 59 -33.93 -5.93 -16.35
N SER A 60 -34.54 -4.83 -16.78
CA SER A 60 -33.81 -3.76 -17.46
C SER A 60 -32.84 -3.06 -16.53
N THR A 61 -33.20 -2.82 -15.27
CA THR A 61 -32.26 -2.31 -14.25
C THR A 61 -31.11 -3.29 -14.02
N SER A 62 -31.38 -4.58 -13.75
CA SER A 62 -30.32 -5.56 -13.54
C SER A 62 -29.42 -5.76 -14.77
N ALA A 63 -29.98 -5.65 -15.98
CA ALA A 63 -29.18 -5.67 -17.20
C ALA A 63 -28.28 -4.43 -17.28
N ALA A 64 -28.78 -3.26 -16.92
CA ALA A 64 -27.97 -2.04 -16.86
C ALA A 64 -26.83 -2.15 -15.83
N GLU A 65 -27.12 -2.65 -14.63
CA GLU A 65 -26.12 -2.89 -13.57
C GLU A 65 -25.04 -3.87 -14.03
N THR A 66 -25.45 -4.99 -14.63
CA THR A 66 -24.54 -5.97 -15.23
C THR A 66 -23.65 -5.33 -16.29
N GLY A 67 -24.21 -4.44 -17.11
CA GLY A 67 -23.46 -3.71 -18.12
C GLY A 67 -22.46 -2.72 -17.54
N LEU A 68 -22.78 -2.04 -16.43
CA LEU A 68 -21.80 -1.17 -15.76
C LEU A 68 -20.61 -1.98 -15.26
N VAL A 69 -20.85 -3.09 -14.56
CA VAL A 69 -19.78 -3.99 -14.08
C VAL A 69 -18.94 -4.50 -15.25
N PHE A 70 -19.58 -4.98 -16.31
CA PHE A 70 -18.87 -5.49 -17.50
C PHE A 70 -18.06 -4.39 -18.22
N GLY A 71 -18.62 -3.19 -18.35
CA GLY A 71 -17.96 -2.06 -18.99
C GLY A 71 -16.75 -1.57 -18.21
N SER A 72 -16.89 -1.45 -16.89
CA SER A 72 -15.78 -1.11 -15.99
C SER A 72 -14.67 -2.16 -16.06
N TRP A 73 -15.02 -3.45 -16.04
CA TRP A 73 -14.04 -4.53 -16.16
C TRP A 73 -13.27 -4.48 -17.48
N ILE A 74 -13.94 -4.25 -18.62
CA ILE A 74 -13.24 -4.07 -19.91
C ILE A 74 -12.31 -2.86 -19.84
N LEU A 75 -12.78 -1.70 -19.37
CA LEU A 75 -11.96 -0.49 -19.30
C LEU A 75 -10.73 -0.70 -18.41
N GLN A 76 -10.90 -1.29 -17.23
CA GLN A 76 -9.82 -1.67 -16.32
C GLN A 76 -8.78 -2.55 -16.98
N ARG A 77 -9.22 -3.65 -17.60
CA ARG A 77 -8.32 -4.60 -18.24
C ARG A 77 -7.55 -3.97 -19.40
N GLU A 78 -8.21 -3.16 -20.22
CA GLU A 78 -7.55 -2.53 -21.35
C GLU A 78 -6.66 -1.34 -20.93
N ALA A 79 -7.00 -0.63 -19.85
CA ALA A 79 -6.20 0.46 -19.30
C ALA A 79 -4.85 -0.02 -18.75
N LYS A 80 -4.82 -1.15 -18.03
CA LYS A 80 -3.58 -1.76 -17.50
C LYS A 80 -2.54 -2.08 -18.58
N ARG A 81 -2.92 -2.12 -19.85
CA ARG A 81 -2.00 -2.33 -20.97
C ARG A 81 -1.17 -1.09 -21.29
N PHE A 82 -1.60 0.10 -20.88
CA PHE A 82 -0.92 1.36 -21.13
C PHE A 82 0.04 1.64 -19.98
N VAL A 83 1.32 1.40 -20.20
CA VAL A 83 2.40 1.75 -19.27
C VAL A 83 2.89 3.15 -19.62
N VAL A 84 2.82 4.07 -18.66
CA VAL A 84 3.13 5.49 -18.88
C VAL A 84 4.25 5.97 -17.97
N TRP A 85 5.07 6.89 -18.48
CA TRP A 85 6.17 7.49 -17.73
C TRP A 85 5.74 8.76 -16.97
N LYS A 86 4.71 9.47 -17.44
CA LYS A 86 4.14 10.61 -16.71
C LYS A 86 3.61 10.16 -15.35
N GLY A 87 3.97 10.88 -14.29
CA GLY A 87 3.62 10.58 -12.90
C GLY A 87 2.17 10.95 -12.57
N GLU A 88 1.72 12.13 -13.00
CA GLU A 88 0.36 12.62 -12.77
C GLU A 88 -0.54 12.42 -14.00
N ILE A 89 -1.71 11.83 -13.80
CA ILE A 89 -2.74 11.68 -14.84
C ILE A 89 -3.74 12.84 -14.74
N ASP A 90 -3.33 13.99 -15.28
CA ASP A 90 -4.23 15.15 -15.40
C ASP A 90 -5.31 14.97 -16.50
N ALA A 91 -6.28 15.87 -16.54
CA ALA A 91 -7.40 15.79 -17.48
C ALA A 91 -6.97 15.89 -18.96
N ASP A 92 -5.96 16.71 -19.27
CA ASP A 92 -5.48 16.90 -20.64
C ASP A 92 -4.76 15.63 -21.13
N TYR A 93 -3.97 15.00 -20.24
CA TYR A 93 -3.28 13.75 -20.53
C TYR A 93 -4.24 12.56 -20.62
N ALA A 94 -5.26 12.49 -19.77
CA ALA A 94 -6.31 11.49 -19.88
C ALA A 94 -7.06 11.58 -21.22
N GLU A 95 -7.37 12.80 -21.69
CA GLU A 95 -7.93 13.02 -23.02
C GLU A 95 -6.96 12.55 -24.12
N ALA A 96 -5.67 12.86 -23.97
CA ALA A 96 -4.64 12.47 -24.91
C ALA A 96 -4.43 10.95 -24.98
N LEU A 97 -4.48 10.23 -23.85
CA LEU A 97 -4.43 8.77 -23.78
C LEU A 97 -5.67 8.12 -24.40
N TRP A 98 -6.85 8.67 -24.12
CA TRP A 98 -8.11 8.18 -24.69
C TRP A 98 -8.15 8.33 -26.21
N ASN A 99 -7.67 9.46 -26.74
CA ASN A 99 -7.68 9.78 -28.17
C ASN A 99 -6.43 9.34 -28.94
N GLY A 100 -5.33 8.99 -28.24
CA GLY A 100 -4.06 8.59 -28.86
C GLY A 100 -3.27 9.78 -29.42
N THR A 101 -3.36 10.93 -28.75
CA THR A 101 -2.77 12.21 -29.19
C THR A 101 -1.69 12.74 -28.24
N TYR A 102 -1.22 11.93 -27.30
CA TYR A 102 -0.16 12.30 -26.36
C TYR A 102 1.16 12.63 -27.08
N ASP A 103 1.93 13.56 -26.53
CA ASP A 103 3.20 14.03 -27.07
C ASP A 103 4.35 13.52 -26.21
N GLN A 104 5.16 12.60 -26.75
CA GLN A 104 6.29 12.01 -26.04
C GLN A 104 7.31 13.03 -25.50
N SER A 105 7.39 14.22 -26.09
CA SER A 105 8.32 15.25 -25.64
C SER A 105 7.87 16.01 -24.40
N THR A 106 6.57 15.97 -24.08
CA THR A 106 5.99 16.64 -22.91
C THR A 106 5.36 15.67 -21.92
N ASP A 107 4.77 14.58 -22.40
CA ASP A 107 4.01 13.62 -21.61
C ASP A 107 4.80 12.34 -21.30
N GLY A 108 6.06 12.26 -21.74
CA GLY A 108 6.88 11.05 -21.63
C GLY A 108 6.42 9.90 -22.52
N ASP A 109 7.12 8.78 -22.41
CA ASP A 109 6.84 7.60 -23.21
C ASP A 109 5.59 6.85 -22.73
N VAL A 110 4.94 6.17 -23.69
CA VAL A 110 3.79 5.29 -23.46
C VAL A 110 4.05 3.97 -24.18
N GLU A 111 4.16 2.90 -23.42
CA GLU A 111 4.24 1.53 -23.93
C GLU A 111 2.85 0.88 -23.84
N VAL A 112 2.41 0.25 -24.94
CA VAL A 112 1.11 -0.45 -24.98
C VAL A 112 1.35 -1.95 -25.11
N LEU A 113 1.11 -2.67 -24.02
CA LEU A 113 1.23 -4.11 -23.93
C LEU A 113 0.21 -4.83 -24.84
N PRO A 114 0.54 -6.05 -25.32
CA PRO A 114 -0.41 -6.87 -26.07
C PRO A 114 -1.70 -7.12 -25.29
N PRO A 115 -2.85 -7.30 -25.98
CA PRO A 115 -4.09 -7.66 -25.31
C PRO A 115 -4.04 -9.07 -24.71
N ASP A 116 -4.59 -9.21 -23.50
CA ASP A 116 -4.82 -10.51 -22.89
C ASP A 116 -6.19 -11.10 -23.30
N GLY A 117 -6.22 -12.41 -23.54
CA GLY A 117 -7.42 -13.16 -23.89
C GLY A 117 -7.89 -13.04 -25.35
N TYR A 118 -7.26 -12.22 -26.20
CA TYR A 118 -7.55 -12.17 -27.64
C TYR A 118 -6.35 -11.74 -28.49
N VAL A 119 -6.43 -12.02 -29.80
CA VAL A 119 -5.37 -11.65 -30.76
C VAL A 119 -5.80 -10.41 -31.54
N SER A 120 -5.03 -9.34 -31.45
CA SER A 120 -5.18 -8.16 -32.32
C SER A 120 -4.21 -8.19 -33.50
N SER A 121 -4.62 -7.65 -34.64
CA SER A 121 -3.76 -7.51 -35.83
C SER A 121 -2.80 -6.32 -35.77
N SER A 122 -3.01 -5.41 -34.82
CA SER A 122 -2.21 -4.21 -34.59
C SER A 122 -2.31 -3.78 -33.12
N ILE A 123 -1.26 -3.15 -32.61
CA ILE A 123 -1.30 -2.49 -31.30
C ILE A 123 -2.23 -1.27 -31.43
N SER A 124 -3.17 -1.12 -30.50
CA SER A 124 -4.13 -0.02 -30.47
C SER A 124 -3.40 1.30 -30.22
N SER A 125 -3.77 2.36 -30.92
CA SER A 125 -3.08 3.66 -30.81
C SER A 125 -3.64 4.55 -29.70
N SER A 126 -4.77 4.16 -29.09
CA SER A 126 -5.38 4.86 -27.97
C SER A 126 -6.15 3.91 -27.05
N LEU A 127 -6.48 4.35 -25.84
CA LEU A 127 -7.29 3.57 -24.90
C LEU A 127 -8.70 3.30 -25.45
N ALA A 128 -9.32 4.29 -26.13
CA ALA A 128 -10.61 4.11 -26.77
C ALA A 128 -10.58 3.03 -27.86
N GLU A 129 -9.50 2.95 -28.63
CA GLU A 129 -9.30 1.88 -29.62
C GLU A 129 -9.09 0.52 -28.95
N ALA A 130 -8.34 0.45 -27.86
CA ALA A 130 -8.13 -0.79 -27.10
C ALA A 130 -9.47 -1.35 -26.58
N VAL A 131 -10.30 -0.51 -25.96
CA VAL A 131 -11.66 -0.87 -25.50
C VAL A 131 -12.53 -1.30 -26.67
N ARG A 132 -12.52 -0.57 -27.79
CA ARG A 132 -13.25 -0.94 -29.02
C ARG A 132 -12.84 -2.33 -29.52
N ASP A 133 -11.55 -2.59 -29.57
CA ASP A 133 -10.98 -3.84 -30.08
C ASP A 133 -11.34 -5.03 -29.17
N ALA A 134 -11.38 -4.82 -27.85
CA ALA A 134 -11.86 -5.82 -26.89
C ALA A 134 -13.33 -6.20 -27.11
N HIS A 135 -14.21 -5.21 -27.34
CA HIS A 135 -15.62 -5.46 -27.70
C HIS A 135 -15.77 -6.14 -29.06
N LEU A 136 -14.89 -5.87 -30.02
CA LEU A 136 -14.88 -6.53 -31.33
C LEU A 136 -14.41 -7.98 -31.25
N ALA A 137 -13.47 -8.28 -30.34
CA ALA A 137 -12.91 -9.61 -30.17
C ALA A 137 -13.88 -10.58 -29.46
N GLY A 138 -14.77 -10.06 -28.63
CA GLY A 138 -15.76 -10.87 -27.90
C GLY A 138 -16.92 -11.38 -28.76
N ASP A 139 -17.30 -12.64 -28.57
CA ASP A 139 -18.47 -13.27 -29.23
C ASP A 139 -19.80 -13.04 -28.45
N HIS A 140 -19.82 -12.06 -27.54
CA HIS A 140 -20.94 -11.79 -26.64
C HIS A 140 -21.93 -10.76 -27.20
N SER A 141 -21.57 -10.07 -28.29
CA SER A 141 -22.37 -8.99 -28.86
C SER A 141 -23.31 -9.45 -29.99
N GLU A 142 -24.49 -8.84 -30.09
CA GLU A 142 -25.50 -9.17 -31.11
C GLU A 142 -26.00 -7.94 -31.87
N ILE A 143 -26.64 -8.19 -33.03
CA ILE A 143 -27.38 -7.18 -33.80
C ILE A 143 -28.86 -7.36 -33.46
N ILE A 144 -29.43 -6.45 -32.64
CA ILE A 144 -30.82 -6.54 -32.17
C ILE A 144 -31.70 -5.54 -32.91
N GLU A 145 -31.26 -4.28 -33.04
CA GLU A 145 -31.99 -3.19 -33.69
C GLU A 145 -31.36 -2.79 -35.04
N PRO A 146 -32.14 -2.14 -35.94
CA PRO A 146 -31.61 -1.58 -37.17
C PRO A 146 -30.59 -0.46 -36.87
N GLY A 147 -29.29 -0.78 -37.03
CA GLY A 147 -28.18 0.14 -36.74
C GLY A 147 -27.02 -0.55 -36.02
N ASP A 148 -27.29 -1.60 -35.24
CA ASP A 148 -26.27 -2.25 -34.41
C ASP A 148 -25.09 -2.83 -35.19
N ALA A 149 -25.30 -3.14 -36.48
CA ALA A 149 -24.27 -3.66 -37.36
C ALA A 149 -23.08 -2.69 -37.54
N SER A 150 -23.26 -1.38 -37.33
CA SER A 150 -22.18 -0.39 -37.43
C SER A 150 -21.36 -0.22 -36.15
N PHE A 151 -21.80 -0.79 -35.03
CA PHE A 151 -21.05 -0.75 -33.77
C PHE A 151 -20.12 -1.97 -33.63
N PRO A 152 -19.15 -1.99 -32.70
CA PRO A 152 -18.64 -0.83 -31.95
C PRO A 152 -18.12 0.28 -32.87
N ALA A 153 -18.42 1.53 -32.55
CA ALA A 153 -18.00 2.70 -33.33
C ALA A 153 -17.41 3.77 -32.41
N LEU A 154 -16.17 4.17 -32.71
CA LEU A 154 -15.49 5.29 -32.06
C LEU A 154 -15.65 6.53 -32.93
N ASP A 155 -16.25 7.59 -32.37
CA ASP A 155 -16.32 8.90 -33.00
C ASP A 155 -15.05 9.70 -32.68
N LEU A 156 -14.18 9.88 -33.68
CA LEU A 156 -12.89 10.56 -33.51
C LEU A 156 -13.00 12.07 -33.26
N GLU A 157 -14.18 12.69 -33.48
CA GLU A 157 -14.38 14.11 -33.17
C GLU A 157 -14.82 14.33 -31.72
N THR A 158 -15.57 13.38 -31.15
CA THR A 158 -16.14 13.49 -29.80
C THR A 158 -15.49 12.58 -28.77
N GLY A 159 -14.67 11.61 -29.20
CA GLY A 159 -14.11 10.56 -28.35
C GLY A 159 -15.13 9.52 -27.89
N ILE A 160 -16.40 9.59 -28.34
CA ILE A 160 -17.45 8.68 -27.85
C ILE A 160 -17.31 7.31 -28.49
N LEU A 161 -17.30 6.27 -27.66
CA LEU A 161 -17.35 4.86 -28.08
C LEU A 161 -18.72 4.26 -27.77
N ASP A 162 -19.50 3.96 -28.82
CA ASP A 162 -20.75 3.21 -28.72
C ASP A 162 -20.52 1.73 -29.06
N THR A 163 -21.03 0.81 -28.23
CA THR A 163 -20.87 -0.64 -28.38
C THR A 163 -22.14 -1.33 -28.91
N ARG A 164 -21.99 -2.57 -29.38
CA ARG A 164 -23.12 -3.43 -29.73
C ARG A 164 -23.86 -3.91 -28.49
N PRO A 165 -25.17 -4.21 -28.58
CA PRO A 165 -25.89 -4.79 -27.46
C PRO A 165 -25.40 -6.20 -27.08
N ILE A 166 -25.42 -6.48 -25.78
CA ILE A 166 -24.96 -7.72 -25.16
C ILE A 166 -26.13 -8.35 -24.40
N ARG A 167 -26.47 -9.59 -24.72
CA ARG A 167 -27.59 -10.28 -24.06
C ARG A 167 -27.19 -10.77 -22.67
N VAL A 168 -28.06 -10.54 -21.69
CA VAL A 168 -27.96 -11.14 -20.35
C VAL A 168 -28.67 -12.50 -20.30
N SER A 169 -29.53 -12.78 -21.28
CA SER A 169 -30.31 -14.03 -21.35
C SER A 169 -30.29 -14.63 -22.76
N SER A 170 -30.20 -15.95 -22.81
CA SER A 170 -30.33 -16.75 -24.05
C SER A 170 -31.76 -16.83 -24.61
N GLN A 171 -32.75 -16.23 -23.93
CA GLN A 171 -34.13 -16.19 -24.42
C GLN A 171 -34.28 -15.20 -25.59
N GLU A 172 -35.06 -15.60 -26.60
CA GLU A 172 -35.48 -14.72 -27.69
C GLU A 172 -36.31 -13.55 -27.12
N ASN A 173 -35.86 -12.31 -27.37
CA ASN A 173 -36.35 -11.08 -26.71
C ASN A 173 -36.08 -10.99 -25.19
N GLY A 174 -35.04 -11.66 -24.69
CA GLY A 174 -34.53 -11.46 -23.34
C GLY A 174 -33.87 -10.09 -23.16
N ALA A 175 -33.62 -9.73 -21.90
CA ALA A 175 -32.96 -8.47 -21.55
C ALA A 175 -31.52 -8.41 -22.11
N TYR A 176 -31.12 -7.23 -22.53
CA TYR A 176 -29.78 -6.91 -23.00
C TYR A 176 -29.34 -5.56 -22.44
N PHE A 177 -28.06 -5.26 -22.51
CA PHE A 177 -27.54 -3.92 -22.23
C PHE A 177 -26.71 -3.40 -23.41
N ARG A 178 -26.53 -2.08 -23.46
CA ARG A 178 -25.64 -1.39 -24.39
C ARG A 178 -24.74 -0.44 -23.62
N LEU A 179 -23.47 -0.40 -24.00
CA LEU A 179 -22.48 0.47 -23.37
C LEU A 179 -22.10 1.63 -24.26
N ARG A 180 -21.91 2.78 -23.63
CA ARG A 180 -21.25 3.96 -24.18
C ARG A 180 -20.16 4.39 -23.22
N TYR A 181 -18.99 4.74 -23.77
CA TYR A 181 -17.88 5.35 -23.04
C TYR A 181 -17.70 6.78 -23.55
N GLU A 182 -17.62 7.74 -22.65
CA GLU A 182 -17.40 9.16 -22.96
C GLU A 182 -16.39 9.77 -21.98
N LEU A 183 -15.46 10.58 -22.51
CA LEU A 183 -14.58 11.41 -21.68
C LEU A 183 -15.40 12.45 -20.91
N ILE A 184 -14.99 12.72 -19.68
CA ILE A 184 -15.55 13.80 -18.88
C ILE A 184 -14.68 15.06 -19.09
N PRO A 185 -15.26 16.19 -19.54
CA PRO A 185 -14.48 17.39 -19.80
C PRO A 185 -13.79 17.95 -18.54
N ASN A 186 -12.48 18.16 -18.62
CA ASN A 186 -11.61 18.67 -17.53
C ASN A 186 -11.50 17.74 -16.30
N GLU A 187 -11.80 16.46 -16.47
CA GLU A 187 -11.58 15.45 -15.43
C GLU A 187 -10.82 14.26 -16.04
N PRO A 188 -9.86 13.65 -15.33
CA PRO A 188 -9.17 12.45 -15.79
C PRO A 188 -10.06 11.21 -15.62
N ALA A 189 -11.25 11.23 -16.23
CA ALA A 189 -12.27 10.21 -16.02
C ALA A 189 -13.08 9.90 -17.28
N ILE A 190 -13.50 8.65 -17.37
CA ILE A 190 -14.38 8.11 -18.41
C ILE A 190 -15.72 7.77 -17.80
N ARG A 191 -16.80 8.36 -18.31
CA ARG A 191 -18.16 7.95 -17.94
C ARG A 191 -18.58 6.75 -18.77
N ILE A 192 -19.00 5.70 -18.09
CA ILE A 192 -19.64 4.53 -18.67
C ILE A 192 -21.15 4.68 -18.51
N LEU A 193 -21.88 4.69 -19.62
CA LEU A 193 -23.34 4.58 -19.62
C LEU A 193 -23.75 3.18 -20.04
N SER A 194 -24.60 2.56 -19.23
CA SER A 194 -25.20 1.26 -19.51
C SER A 194 -26.71 1.40 -19.67
N GLU A 195 -27.20 1.19 -20.90
CA GLU A 195 -28.63 1.14 -21.20
C GLU A 195 -29.12 -0.31 -21.18
N GLY A 196 -29.77 -0.72 -20.10
CA GLY A 196 -30.46 -2.00 -19.99
C GLY A 196 -31.85 -1.94 -20.62
N VAL A 197 -32.17 -2.91 -21.47
CA VAL A 197 -33.42 -2.97 -22.24
C VAL A 197 -34.10 -4.33 -22.07
N ASP A 198 -35.38 -4.30 -21.69
CA ASP A 198 -36.28 -5.47 -21.75
C ASP A 198 -37.56 -5.08 -22.50
N ARG A 199 -37.64 -5.53 -23.76
CA ARG A 199 -38.68 -5.18 -24.74
C ARG A 199 -38.76 -3.65 -24.95
N ASP A 200 -39.82 -3.02 -24.43
CA ASP A 200 -40.11 -1.59 -24.60
C ASP A 200 -39.59 -0.75 -23.41
N VAL A 201 -39.08 -1.38 -22.36
CA VAL A 201 -38.58 -0.70 -21.15
C VAL A 201 -37.07 -0.53 -21.25
N ARG A 202 -36.62 0.71 -21.03
CA ARG A 202 -35.21 1.10 -21.03
C ARG A 202 -34.87 1.71 -19.68
N ARG A 203 -33.72 1.33 -19.13
CA ARG A 203 -33.11 1.91 -17.94
C ARG A 203 -31.67 2.24 -18.26
N THR A 204 -31.29 3.47 -17.98
CA THR A 204 -29.92 3.93 -18.18
C THR A 204 -29.33 4.18 -16.82
N LEU A 205 -28.16 3.60 -16.59
CA LEU A 205 -27.32 3.86 -15.45
C LEU A 205 -26.00 4.43 -15.96
N SER A 206 -25.35 5.25 -15.16
CA SER A 206 -24.01 5.72 -15.44
C SER A 206 -23.13 5.66 -14.21
N MET A 207 -21.84 5.48 -14.46
CA MET A 207 -20.79 5.53 -13.45
C MET A 207 -19.53 6.11 -14.10
N GLU A 208 -18.78 6.86 -13.33
CA GLU A 208 -17.51 7.47 -13.73
C GLU A 208 -16.38 6.54 -13.31
N VAL A 209 -15.39 6.40 -14.17
CA VAL A 209 -14.18 5.61 -13.94
C VAL A 209 -12.99 6.56 -14.08
N ARG A 210 -12.32 6.85 -12.96
CA ARG A 210 -11.12 7.67 -12.92
C ARG A 210 -9.97 6.91 -13.56
N LEU A 211 -9.19 7.59 -14.39
CA LEU A 211 -7.90 7.11 -14.88
C LEU A 211 -6.83 7.66 -13.95
N ASP A 212 -5.99 6.79 -13.43
CA ASP A 212 -4.97 7.15 -12.46
C ASP A 212 -3.68 6.36 -12.69
N LYS A 213 -2.62 6.73 -12.00
CA LYS A 213 -1.36 5.99 -11.94
C LYS A 213 -0.86 5.97 -10.51
N ARG A 214 -0.97 4.81 -9.89
CA ARG A 214 -0.53 4.57 -8.51
C ARG A 214 0.16 3.23 -8.37
N ILE A 215 1.06 3.16 -7.40
CA ILE A 215 1.67 1.91 -6.98
C ILE A 215 0.83 1.38 -5.82
N GLU A 216 0.10 0.29 -6.02
CA GLU A 216 -0.91 -0.23 -5.09
C GLU A 216 -0.29 -1.00 -3.90
N TYR A 217 0.83 -0.53 -3.37
CA TYR A 217 1.60 -1.19 -2.33
C TYR A 217 2.27 -0.17 -1.39
N ALA A 218 2.29 -0.48 -0.10
CA ALA A 218 3.12 0.20 0.89
C ALA A 218 4.60 -0.15 0.71
N VAL A 219 4.93 -1.39 0.32
CA VAL A 219 6.30 -1.83 -0.01
C VAL A 219 6.29 -2.70 -1.25
N VAL A 220 7.21 -2.40 -2.18
CA VAL A 220 7.59 -3.31 -3.26
C VAL A 220 9.10 -3.53 -3.20
N SER A 221 9.51 -4.79 -3.05
CA SER A 221 10.93 -5.14 -3.01
C SER A 221 11.29 -6.34 -3.88
N PRO A 222 12.42 -6.30 -4.62
CA PRO A 222 12.99 -7.47 -5.25
C PRO A 222 13.88 -8.30 -4.31
N ASN A 223 14.20 -7.78 -3.12
CA ASN A 223 14.91 -8.50 -2.07
C ASN A 223 13.94 -8.98 -0.95
N ARG A 224 14.48 -9.76 0.00
CA ARG A 224 13.71 -10.26 1.15
C ARG A 224 13.23 -9.10 2.02
N ILE A 225 11.98 -9.18 2.50
CA ILE A 225 11.41 -8.23 3.44
C ILE A 225 11.42 -8.83 4.84
N MET A 226 11.78 -8.03 5.85
CA MET A 226 11.74 -8.43 7.25
C MET A 226 10.93 -7.41 8.05
N ILE A 227 9.85 -7.86 8.69
CA ILE A 227 8.94 -7.02 9.50
C ILE A 227 9.04 -7.44 10.97
N GLY A 228 9.66 -6.60 11.79
CA GLY A 228 9.94 -6.84 13.19
C GLY A 228 8.74 -6.58 14.11
N LYS A 229 9.03 -6.60 15.41
CA LYS A 229 8.08 -6.18 16.46
C LYS A 229 7.98 -4.64 16.53
N ASN A 230 6.83 -4.15 16.96
CA ASN A 230 6.40 -2.74 17.01
C ASN A 230 6.41 -2.09 15.61
N VAL A 231 5.97 -2.87 14.61
CA VAL A 231 5.82 -2.42 13.24
C VAL A 231 4.39 -2.69 12.78
N LEU A 232 3.65 -1.63 12.48
CA LEU A 232 2.30 -1.70 11.92
C LEU A 232 2.33 -1.21 10.47
N VAL A 233 1.73 -1.99 9.57
CA VAL A 233 1.62 -1.64 8.15
C VAL A 233 0.15 -1.48 7.78
N VAL A 234 -0.19 -0.33 7.20
CA VAL A 234 -1.47 -0.06 6.55
C VAL A 234 -1.20 0.00 5.05
N GLY A 235 -1.71 -0.97 4.31
CA GLY A 235 -1.55 -1.14 2.88
C GLY A 235 -0.86 -2.44 2.47
N PRO A 236 -0.89 -2.80 1.17
CA PRO A 236 -0.35 -4.06 0.69
C PRO A 236 1.18 -4.13 0.70
N LEU A 237 1.74 -5.33 0.91
CA LEU A 237 3.19 -5.60 0.80
C LEU A 237 3.47 -6.57 -0.35
N GLY A 238 4.47 -6.27 -1.16
CA GLY A 238 4.86 -7.08 -2.31
C GLY A 238 6.35 -7.41 -2.32
N THR A 239 6.70 -8.68 -2.48
CA THR A 239 8.10 -9.09 -2.72
C THR A 239 8.24 -10.05 -3.90
N ARG A 240 9.31 -9.83 -4.68
CA ARG A 240 9.73 -10.70 -5.78
C ARG A 240 10.88 -11.64 -5.42
N PHE A 241 11.29 -11.66 -4.15
CA PHE A 241 12.31 -12.58 -3.68
C PHE A 241 11.80 -14.03 -3.74
N GLY A 242 12.65 -14.94 -4.19
CA GLY A 242 12.35 -16.36 -4.33
C GLY A 242 12.09 -16.83 -5.76
N GLU A 243 12.04 -15.93 -6.75
CA GLU A 243 11.88 -16.33 -8.16
C GLU A 243 13.18 -16.84 -8.79
N ASN A 244 14.34 -16.41 -8.29
CA ASN A 244 15.63 -16.79 -8.88
C ASN A 244 16.29 -17.95 -8.13
N GLU A 245 17.11 -18.70 -8.88
CA GLU A 245 17.92 -19.77 -8.32
C GLU A 245 18.85 -19.25 -7.22
N GLY A 246 18.77 -19.86 -6.04
CA GLY A 246 19.60 -19.51 -4.88
C GLY A 246 19.05 -18.42 -3.97
N GLU A 247 17.89 -17.82 -4.28
CA GLU A 247 17.19 -16.91 -3.34
C GLU A 247 16.55 -17.71 -2.19
N LEU A 248 15.77 -18.74 -2.51
CA LEU A 248 15.20 -19.63 -1.50
C LEU A 248 16.26 -20.58 -0.94
N ASN A 249 16.31 -20.70 0.39
CA ASN A 249 17.14 -21.68 1.07
C ASN A 249 16.58 -22.05 2.46
N PRO A 250 16.99 -23.20 3.06
CA PRO A 250 16.48 -23.65 4.36
C PRO A 250 16.93 -22.83 5.58
N GLY A 251 17.80 -21.83 5.38
CA GLY A 251 18.23 -20.87 6.38
C GLY A 251 17.30 -19.66 6.37
N ASN A 252 17.80 -18.49 5.94
CA ASN A 252 17.07 -17.23 5.98
C ASN A 252 16.50 -16.83 4.61
N GLY A 253 16.50 -17.75 3.64
CA GLY A 253 15.99 -17.52 2.28
C GLY A 253 14.47 -17.56 2.18
N ASN A 254 13.76 -16.79 3.01
CA ASN A 254 12.32 -16.58 2.90
C ASN A 254 12.04 -15.26 2.18
N PRO A 255 10.98 -15.15 1.35
CA PRO A 255 10.56 -13.87 0.79
C PRO A 255 10.17 -12.83 1.85
N LEU A 256 9.51 -13.29 2.93
CA LEU A 256 9.08 -12.47 4.05
C LEU A 256 9.31 -13.22 5.36
N ASP A 257 9.88 -12.53 6.34
CA ASP A 257 9.81 -12.93 7.75
C ASP A 257 9.13 -11.83 8.56
N MET A 258 8.10 -12.21 9.32
CA MET A 258 7.26 -11.29 10.07
C MET A 258 7.14 -11.76 11.51
N ARG A 259 7.46 -10.91 12.48
CA ARG A 259 7.38 -11.21 13.92
C ARG A 259 6.03 -10.80 14.51
N SER A 260 5.56 -11.54 15.50
CA SER A 260 4.42 -11.11 16.33
C SER A 260 4.79 -9.87 17.15
N ASP A 261 3.90 -8.88 17.21
CA ASP A 261 4.05 -7.74 18.11
C ASP A 261 3.68 -8.07 19.56
N ILE A 262 2.91 -9.13 19.79
CA ILE A 262 2.43 -9.54 21.12
C ILE A 262 3.42 -10.48 21.82
N ARG A 263 4.29 -11.15 21.05
CA ARG A 263 5.35 -12.00 21.57
C ARG A 263 6.36 -11.19 22.42
N TRP A 264 6.94 -11.88 23.40
CA TRP A 264 7.92 -11.38 24.37
C TRP A 264 7.42 -10.35 25.40
N LEU A 265 6.10 -10.09 25.46
CA LEU A 265 5.54 -9.25 26.52
C LEU A 265 5.58 -9.96 27.88
N THR A 266 5.23 -11.26 27.93
CA THR A 266 5.46 -12.10 29.12
C THR A 266 5.72 -13.56 28.75
N PRO A 267 6.51 -14.31 29.55
CA PRO A 267 6.73 -15.74 29.30
C PRO A 267 5.48 -16.61 29.36
N ALA A 268 4.42 -16.16 30.06
CA ALA A 268 3.16 -16.90 30.14
C ALA A 268 2.33 -16.73 28.86
N LEU A 269 2.33 -15.51 28.31
CA LEU A 269 1.70 -15.18 27.03
C LEU A 269 2.41 -15.90 25.87
N ASP A 270 3.75 -15.95 25.87
CA ASP A 270 4.52 -16.68 24.84
C ASP A 270 4.08 -18.16 24.72
N VAL A 271 3.83 -18.83 25.85
CA VAL A 271 3.36 -20.23 25.85
C VAL A 271 1.95 -20.37 25.27
N ARG A 272 1.09 -19.35 25.45
CA ARG A 272 -0.25 -19.31 24.86
C ARG A 272 -0.16 -19.04 23.36
N LEU A 273 0.67 -18.09 22.94
CA LEU A 273 0.95 -17.78 21.53
C LEU A 273 1.48 -19.00 20.79
N ASP A 274 2.43 -19.74 21.35
CA ASP A 274 2.94 -21.00 20.75
C ASP A 274 1.83 -22.04 20.51
N GLN A 275 0.82 -22.09 21.38
CA GLN A 275 -0.33 -22.98 21.22
C GLN A 275 -1.28 -22.48 20.12
N PHE A 276 -1.55 -21.18 20.10
CA PHE A 276 -2.40 -20.53 19.11
C PHE A 276 -1.79 -20.61 17.71
N GLU A 277 -0.52 -20.27 17.54
CA GLU A 277 0.18 -20.33 16.24
C GLU A 277 0.19 -21.75 15.65
N ALA A 278 0.25 -22.79 16.50
CA ALA A 278 0.14 -24.17 16.06
C ALA A 278 -1.27 -24.49 15.51
N LEU A 279 -2.33 -23.89 16.09
CA LEU A 279 -3.69 -24.01 15.58
C LEU A 279 -3.85 -23.24 14.26
N VAL A 280 -3.35 -22.00 14.19
CA VAL A 280 -3.33 -21.19 12.96
C VAL A 280 -2.67 -21.96 11.83
N THR A 281 -1.44 -22.45 12.04
CA THR A 281 -0.69 -23.21 11.03
C THR A 281 -1.46 -24.44 10.50
N SER A 282 -2.30 -25.06 11.32
CA SER A 282 -3.00 -26.30 10.96
C SER A 282 -4.43 -26.10 10.44
N HIS A 283 -5.08 -24.99 10.77
CA HIS A 283 -6.51 -24.80 10.53
C HIS A 283 -6.88 -23.51 9.79
N ASP A 284 -6.01 -22.51 9.73
CA ASP A 284 -6.23 -21.27 8.96
C ASP A 284 -6.38 -21.62 7.46
N VAL A 285 -7.51 -21.24 6.86
CA VAL A 285 -7.88 -21.61 5.49
C VAL A 285 -7.64 -20.45 4.51
N ASP A 286 -7.72 -19.21 4.98
CA ASP A 286 -7.53 -17.99 4.20
C ASP A 286 -6.18 -17.30 4.43
N ASP A 287 -5.32 -17.91 5.24
CA ASP A 287 -3.97 -17.43 5.55
C ASP A 287 -4.02 -16.00 6.11
N ASP A 288 -4.98 -15.68 6.96
CA ASP A 288 -5.15 -14.35 7.56
C ASP A 288 -4.61 -14.25 9.01
N GLY A 289 -4.21 -15.39 9.59
CA GLY A 289 -3.54 -15.47 10.89
C GLY A 289 -4.52 -15.43 12.05
N ARG A 290 -5.82 -15.56 11.75
CA ARG A 290 -6.92 -15.55 12.70
C ARG A 290 -7.75 -16.81 12.52
N LEU A 291 -8.52 -17.17 13.54
CA LEU A 291 -9.37 -18.36 13.49
C LEU A 291 -10.81 -17.98 13.79
N ARG A 292 -11.75 -18.33 12.90
CA ARG A 292 -13.18 -18.15 13.14
C ARG A 292 -13.73 -19.29 13.99
N PRO A 293 -14.24 -19.05 15.22
CA PRO A 293 -14.73 -20.11 16.10
C PRO A 293 -15.88 -20.93 15.51
N GLU A 294 -16.74 -20.29 14.70
CA GLU A 294 -17.92 -20.95 14.10
C GLU A 294 -17.62 -21.57 12.71
N HIS A 295 -16.41 -21.40 12.17
CA HIS A 295 -16.03 -21.97 10.88
C HIS A 295 -15.72 -23.47 11.02
N PRO A 296 -16.24 -24.35 10.13
CA PRO A 296 -16.12 -25.81 10.29
C PRO A 296 -14.69 -26.37 10.21
N VAL A 297 -13.71 -25.58 9.73
CA VAL A 297 -12.30 -25.98 9.68
C VAL A 297 -11.50 -25.26 10.77
N GLU A 298 -11.51 -23.93 10.78
CA GLU A 298 -10.76 -23.11 11.76
C GLU A 298 -11.20 -23.35 13.20
N GLY A 299 -12.51 -23.42 13.45
CA GLY A 299 -13.04 -23.65 14.80
C GLY A 299 -13.01 -25.11 15.25
N SER A 300 -12.48 -26.04 14.44
CA SER A 300 -12.64 -27.48 14.72
C SER A 300 -11.80 -28.00 15.89
N GLU A 301 -10.64 -27.40 16.15
CA GLU A 301 -9.74 -27.70 17.27
C GLU A 301 -9.51 -26.50 18.20
N LEU A 302 -10.25 -25.41 18.00
CA LEU A 302 -10.23 -24.24 18.88
C LEU A 302 -10.94 -24.61 20.20
N ASP A 303 -10.18 -24.66 21.30
CA ASP A 303 -10.71 -24.99 22.63
C ASP A 303 -11.49 -23.80 23.24
N ASP A 304 -12.29 -24.08 24.26
CA ASP A 304 -13.05 -23.08 25.04
C ASP A 304 -12.14 -22.04 25.74
N ASP A 305 -10.82 -22.28 25.77
CA ASP A 305 -9.79 -21.39 26.34
C ASP A 305 -9.35 -20.27 25.36
N PHE A 306 -9.75 -20.34 24.08
CA PHE A 306 -9.47 -19.34 23.05
C PHE A 306 -10.77 -18.60 22.72
N LEU A 307 -10.89 -17.37 23.21
CA LEU A 307 -12.12 -16.58 23.15
C LEU A 307 -11.90 -15.31 22.34
N ASP A 308 -12.89 -15.00 21.51
CA ASP A 308 -13.07 -13.69 20.89
C ASP A 308 -13.48 -12.69 22.00
N LEU A 309 -12.53 -11.86 22.44
CA LEU A 309 -12.68 -10.88 23.51
C LEU A 309 -12.97 -9.48 22.97
N ASP A 310 -12.50 -9.16 21.77
CA ASP A 310 -12.70 -7.86 21.13
C ASP A 310 -14.00 -7.77 20.32
N GLY A 311 -14.63 -8.91 20.03
CA GLY A 311 -15.92 -9.05 19.37
C GLY A 311 -15.86 -8.93 17.84
N ASP A 312 -14.70 -9.14 17.22
CA ASP A 312 -14.52 -9.04 15.76
C ASP A 312 -14.90 -10.31 14.98
N GLU A 313 -15.43 -11.33 15.67
CA GLU A 313 -15.81 -12.67 15.18
C GLU A 313 -14.63 -13.64 14.95
N PHE A 314 -13.40 -13.22 15.26
CA PHE A 314 -12.21 -14.05 15.16
C PHE A 314 -11.57 -14.27 16.54
N VAL A 315 -10.68 -15.24 16.60
CA VAL A 315 -9.67 -15.32 17.66
C VAL A 315 -8.32 -15.03 17.04
N ASP A 316 -7.58 -14.11 17.63
CA ASP A 316 -6.23 -13.73 17.21
C ASP A 316 -5.28 -13.36 18.36
N GLU A 317 -4.07 -12.88 18.03
CA GLU A 317 -3.06 -12.53 19.04
C GLU A 317 -3.50 -11.38 19.96
N PHE A 318 -4.40 -10.49 19.49
CA PHE A 318 -4.93 -9.38 20.29
C PHE A 318 -5.90 -9.87 21.36
N ASP A 319 -6.70 -10.89 21.08
CA ASP A 319 -7.52 -11.54 22.11
C ASP A 319 -6.66 -12.13 23.23
N LEU A 320 -5.56 -12.78 22.86
CA LEU A 320 -4.61 -13.31 23.85
C LEU A 320 -3.94 -12.20 24.65
N PHE A 321 -3.69 -11.04 24.03
CA PHE A 321 -3.21 -9.84 24.72
C PHE A 321 -4.25 -9.33 25.73
N LEU A 322 -5.50 -9.15 25.31
CA LEU A 322 -6.60 -8.71 26.18
C LEU A 322 -6.79 -9.69 27.34
N GLU A 323 -6.77 -11.00 27.08
CA GLU A 323 -6.89 -12.03 28.13
C GLU A 323 -5.75 -11.93 29.17
N ALA A 324 -4.54 -11.60 28.72
CA ALA A 324 -3.37 -11.53 29.59
C ALA A 324 -3.33 -10.28 30.47
N PHE A 325 -3.83 -9.15 29.96
CA PHE A 325 -3.65 -7.83 30.60
C PHE A 325 -4.94 -7.18 31.11
N ASP A 326 -6.14 -7.58 30.66
CA ASP A 326 -7.41 -7.13 31.26
C ASP A 326 -7.64 -7.86 32.60
N VAL A 327 -6.94 -7.40 33.63
CA VAL A 327 -6.95 -8.00 34.97
C VAL A 327 -8.31 -7.85 35.65
N ASN A 328 -9.07 -6.82 35.26
CA ASN A 328 -10.33 -6.46 35.88
C ASN A 328 -11.57 -7.02 35.13
N SER A 329 -11.36 -7.56 33.92
CA SER A 329 -12.35 -8.19 33.04
C SER A 329 -13.45 -7.23 32.58
N ASP A 330 -13.10 -5.98 32.26
CA ASP A 330 -14.02 -4.99 31.70
C ASP A 330 -13.89 -4.81 30.17
N GLY A 331 -13.07 -5.65 29.53
CA GLY A 331 -12.82 -5.67 28.09
C GLY A 331 -11.84 -4.59 27.64
N ARG A 332 -11.02 -4.07 28.56
CA ARG A 332 -10.16 -2.91 28.34
C ARG A 332 -8.80 -3.14 29.00
N VAL A 333 -7.75 -2.65 28.37
CA VAL A 333 -6.39 -2.65 28.94
C VAL A 333 -5.88 -1.22 29.00
N VAL A 334 -5.79 -0.66 30.20
CA VAL A 334 -5.31 0.71 30.38
C VAL A 334 -3.78 0.73 30.37
N TYR A 335 -3.18 1.49 29.44
CA TYR A 335 -1.72 1.70 29.39
C TYR A 335 -1.31 3.10 29.85
N ASP A 336 -2.18 4.11 29.70
CA ASP A 336 -1.95 5.48 30.19
C ASP A 336 -3.11 5.95 31.07
N SER A 337 -2.87 6.05 32.38
CA SER A 337 -3.89 6.48 33.33
C SER A 337 -4.32 7.94 33.16
N THR A 338 -3.48 8.80 32.60
CA THR A 338 -3.79 10.22 32.39
C THR A 338 -4.75 10.39 31.23
N LEU A 339 -4.46 9.74 30.09
CA LEU A 339 -5.33 9.71 28.92
C LEU A 339 -6.66 9.00 29.24
N ALA A 340 -6.61 7.87 29.95
CA ALA A 340 -7.79 7.10 30.35
C ALA A 340 -8.61 7.74 31.50
N GLY A 341 -8.43 9.03 31.78
CA GLY A 341 -9.25 9.78 32.74
C GLY A 341 -9.08 9.36 34.20
N GLY A 342 -7.91 8.82 34.56
CA GLY A 342 -7.55 8.35 35.90
C GLY A 342 -7.90 6.89 36.17
N ALA A 343 -8.14 6.10 35.12
CA ALA A 343 -8.27 4.65 35.24
C ALA A 343 -6.97 4.00 35.75
N THR A 344 -7.07 2.77 36.27
CA THR A 344 -5.89 2.07 36.81
C THR A 344 -5.16 1.39 35.68
N GLU A 345 -3.88 1.72 35.50
CA GLU A 345 -3.01 1.06 34.52
C GLU A 345 -2.87 -0.45 34.78
N GLU A 346 -2.96 -1.22 33.71
CA GLU A 346 -2.79 -2.67 33.66
C GLU A 346 -1.56 -3.06 32.83
N PHE A 347 -1.18 -2.21 31.86
CA PHE A 347 -0.06 -2.42 30.96
C PHE A 347 0.97 -1.28 31.09
N VAL A 348 1.83 -1.36 32.12
CA VAL A 348 2.82 -0.31 32.44
C VAL A 348 4.22 -0.85 32.62
N GLY A 349 5.20 -0.24 31.95
CA GLY A 349 6.61 -0.62 32.02
C GLY A 349 6.87 -2.00 31.40
N ILE A 350 6.03 -2.40 30.45
CA ILE A 350 6.16 -3.63 29.67
C ILE A 350 6.64 -3.26 28.26
N ASP A 351 5.78 -2.63 27.49
CA ASP A 351 6.07 -2.13 26.14
C ASP A 351 5.16 -0.95 25.82
N ASP A 352 5.37 0.16 26.51
CA ASP A 352 4.51 1.34 26.42
C ASP A 352 4.47 1.89 24.97
N GLN A 353 5.53 1.65 24.19
CA GLN A 353 5.63 2.00 22.77
C GLN A 353 4.69 1.18 21.90
N LEU A 354 4.57 -0.13 22.14
CA LEU A 354 3.59 -0.97 21.45
C LEU A 354 2.16 -0.47 21.74
N ALA A 355 1.84 -0.19 23.01
CA ALA A 355 0.51 0.27 23.37
C ALA A 355 0.19 1.61 22.70
N HIS A 356 1.15 2.53 22.68
CA HIS A 356 1.03 3.79 21.97
C HIS A 356 0.85 3.57 20.45
N LEU A 357 1.62 2.68 19.83
CA LEU A 357 1.48 2.37 18.39
C LEU A 357 0.07 1.85 18.04
N ILE A 358 -0.50 0.97 18.87
CA ILE A 358 -1.84 0.39 18.65
C ILE A 358 -2.94 1.45 18.75
N ASP A 359 -2.94 2.24 19.84
CA ASP A 359 -3.95 3.28 20.09
C ASP A 359 -3.94 4.36 18.99
N ASN A 360 -2.76 4.63 18.42
CA ASN A 360 -2.56 5.63 17.37
C ASN A 360 -2.72 5.14 15.93
N ALA A 361 -2.82 3.84 15.69
CA ALA A 361 -2.70 3.25 14.34
C ALA A 361 -3.76 3.73 13.34
N LYS A 362 -4.97 4.07 13.81
CA LYS A 362 -6.10 4.51 13.00
C LYS A 362 -6.68 5.82 13.54
N PRO A 363 -6.15 6.97 13.12
CA PRO A 363 -6.58 8.27 13.65
C PRO A 363 -8.02 8.65 13.29
N ASP A 364 -8.46 8.38 12.06
CA ASP A 364 -9.83 8.63 11.59
C ASP A 364 -10.68 7.36 11.80
N ARG A 365 -11.24 7.21 13.01
CA ARG A 365 -12.00 6.01 13.43
C ARG A 365 -13.41 5.99 12.84
N ASN A 366 -13.93 7.15 12.41
CA ASN A 366 -15.27 7.26 11.84
C ASN A 366 -15.29 7.28 10.29
N GLU A 367 -14.12 7.33 9.66
CA GLU A 367 -13.88 7.32 8.22
C GLU A 367 -14.54 8.52 7.48
N ASP A 368 -14.61 9.68 8.13
CA ASP A 368 -15.19 10.90 7.53
C ASP A 368 -14.14 11.83 6.88
N GLY A 369 -12.86 11.47 6.97
CA GLY A 369 -11.72 12.19 6.43
C GLY A 369 -11.20 13.30 7.36
N VAL A 370 -11.71 13.41 8.60
CA VAL A 370 -11.32 14.43 9.55
C VAL A 370 -11.06 13.81 10.92
N VAL A 371 -9.80 13.84 11.35
CA VAL A 371 -9.42 13.46 12.70
C VAL A 371 -9.83 14.54 13.70
N ASP A 372 -10.84 14.27 14.53
CA ASP A 372 -11.36 15.20 15.52
C ASP A 372 -11.81 14.55 16.85
N ALA A 373 -12.63 15.28 17.62
CA ALA A 373 -13.06 14.81 18.94
C ALA A 373 -14.03 13.61 18.88
N ASP A 374 -14.69 13.39 17.74
CA ASP A 374 -15.55 12.24 17.53
C ASP A 374 -14.70 10.96 17.40
N ASP A 375 -13.48 11.04 16.86
CA ASP A 375 -12.53 9.90 16.84
C ASP A 375 -12.01 9.55 18.22
N ASN A 376 -11.72 10.56 19.06
CA ASN A 376 -11.38 10.31 20.47
C ASN A 376 -12.52 9.61 21.22
N LEU A 377 -13.78 9.88 20.86
CA LEU A 377 -14.94 9.20 21.44
C LEU A 377 -15.09 7.76 20.94
N LEU A 378 -14.39 7.41 19.87
CA LEU A 378 -14.31 6.08 19.27
C LEU A 378 -12.96 5.40 19.56
N GLY A 379 -12.27 5.82 20.62
CA GLY A 379 -11.08 5.11 21.14
C GLY A 379 -9.76 5.49 20.48
N TRP A 380 -9.70 6.57 19.71
CA TRP A 380 -8.40 7.09 19.28
C TRP A 380 -7.74 7.94 20.37
N ARG A 381 -6.49 7.63 20.72
CA ARG A 381 -5.68 8.37 21.70
C ARG A 381 -6.36 8.50 23.06
N ASP A 382 -6.99 7.44 23.53
CA ASP A 382 -7.75 7.47 24.78
C ASP A 382 -7.01 6.79 25.95
N GLY A 383 -5.83 6.20 25.72
CA GLY A 383 -5.02 5.54 26.74
C GLY A 383 -5.49 4.14 27.11
N VAL A 384 -6.43 3.58 26.34
CA VAL A 384 -7.06 2.28 26.55
C VAL A 384 -6.91 1.45 25.29
N LEU A 385 -6.52 0.19 25.44
CA LEU A 385 -6.55 -0.79 24.36
C LEU A 385 -7.81 -1.65 24.50
N ASP A 386 -8.70 -1.62 23.52
CA ASP A 386 -9.93 -2.40 23.48
C ASP A 386 -10.41 -2.72 22.05
N SER A 387 -11.65 -3.20 21.92
CA SER A 387 -12.29 -3.54 20.64
C SER A 387 -12.29 -2.43 19.58
N TRP A 388 -12.12 -1.18 19.98
CA TRP A 388 -12.13 -0.04 19.07
C TRP A 388 -10.79 0.13 18.36
N ASP A 389 -9.71 -0.44 18.89
CA ASP A 389 -8.38 -0.35 18.29
C ASP A 389 -8.25 -1.11 16.98
N GLN A 390 -9.00 -2.20 16.83
CA GLN A 390 -9.00 -3.04 15.63
C GLN A 390 -7.58 -3.39 15.18
N PHE A 391 -6.77 -3.85 16.14
CA PHE A 391 -5.37 -4.16 15.91
C PHE A 391 -5.23 -5.23 14.83
N ALA A 392 -4.37 -4.96 13.86
CA ALA A 392 -3.85 -5.95 12.94
C ALA A 392 -2.45 -5.51 12.56
N LYS A 393 -1.50 -6.45 12.55
CA LYS A 393 -0.11 -6.14 12.19
C LYS A 393 -0.03 -5.58 10.77
N ILE A 394 -0.77 -6.19 9.84
CA ILE A 394 -0.92 -5.74 8.46
C ILE A 394 -2.41 -5.46 8.19
N ASN A 395 -2.77 -4.23 7.86
CA ASN A 395 -4.07 -3.86 7.30
C ASN A 395 -3.90 -3.75 5.77
N GLY A 396 -3.94 -4.88 5.08
CA GLY A 396 -3.67 -5.01 3.65
C GLY A 396 -3.40 -6.47 3.29
N ARG A 397 -3.03 -6.72 2.04
CA ARG A 397 -2.65 -8.07 1.56
C ARG A 397 -1.14 -8.26 1.45
N LEU A 398 -0.70 -9.51 1.50
CA LEU A 398 0.66 -9.93 1.21
C LEU A 398 0.74 -10.57 -0.18
N ALA A 399 1.65 -10.09 -1.01
CA ALA A 399 1.79 -10.44 -2.41
C ALA A 399 3.19 -11.00 -2.71
N PHE A 400 3.24 -12.25 -3.20
CA PHE A 400 4.48 -12.97 -3.45
C PHE A 400 4.58 -13.41 -4.91
N ALA A 401 5.68 -13.09 -5.57
CA ALA A 401 5.94 -13.61 -6.93
C ALA A 401 6.26 -15.12 -6.91
N VAL A 402 6.87 -15.61 -5.84
CA VAL A 402 7.18 -17.03 -5.67
C VAL A 402 5.91 -17.86 -5.43
N SER A 403 5.91 -19.12 -5.88
CA SER A 403 4.81 -20.03 -5.56
C SER A 403 4.89 -20.54 -4.12
N ARG A 404 3.73 -20.70 -3.47
CA ARG A 404 3.65 -21.27 -2.11
C ARG A 404 4.39 -22.59 -1.98
N SER A 405 4.18 -23.49 -2.94
CA SER A 405 4.78 -24.83 -2.91
C SER A 405 6.31 -24.80 -2.96
N GLU A 406 6.90 -23.89 -3.72
CA GLU A 406 8.37 -23.79 -3.81
C GLU A 406 8.95 -23.23 -2.51
N TRP A 407 8.31 -22.21 -1.93
CA TRP A 407 8.71 -21.66 -0.64
C TRP A 407 8.63 -22.72 0.46
N GLU A 408 7.47 -23.35 0.66
CA GLU A 408 7.27 -24.33 1.74
C GLU A 408 8.13 -25.59 1.56
N GLU A 409 8.41 -26.02 0.32
CA GLU A 409 9.31 -27.17 0.08
C GLU A 409 10.75 -26.88 0.51
N VAL A 410 11.26 -25.68 0.22
CA VAL A 410 12.64 -25.29 0.55
C VAL A 410 12.80 -24.95 2.02
N HIS A 411 11.85 -24.21 2.59
CA HIS A 411 11.80 -23.88 4.02
C HIS A 411 11.60 -25.14 4.88
N GLY A 412 10.78 -26.08 4.39
CA GLY A 412 10.50 -27.34 5.07
C GLY A 412 9.35 -27.28 6.08
N ALA A 413 8.57 -26.21 6.06
CA ALA A 413 7.37 -25.99 6.86
C ALA A 413 6.39 -25.04 6.14
N GLU A 414 5.17 -24.93 6.66
CA GLU A 414 4.14 -24.01 6.17
C GLU A 414 4.56 -22.54 6.33
N VAL A 415 4.12 -21.66 5.43
CA VAL A 415 4.46 -20.22 5.44
C VAL A 415 4.14 -19.54 6.78
N ARG A 416 3.06 -19.99 7.45
CA ARG A 416 2.65 -19.46 8.76
C ARG A 416 3.63 -19.73 9.91
N THR A 417 4.67 -20.50 9.68
CA THR A 417 5.79 -20.66 10.64
C THR A 417 6.80 -19.51 10.63
N VAL A 418 6.74 -18.62 9.63
CA VAL A 418 7.63 -17.45 9.49
C VAL A 418 6.87 -16.13 9.29
N VAL A 419 5.62 -16.21 8.81
CA VAL A 419 4.71 -15.05 8.69
C VAL A 419 3.75 -15.02 9.88
N HIS A 420 4.20 -14.45 11.01
CA HIS A 420 3.44 -14.36 12.26
C HIS A 420 2.59 -13.09 12.34
N GLY A 421 1.53 -13.11 13.15
CA GLY A 421 0.63 -11.98 13.34
C GLY A 421 -0.53 -11.92 12.33
N THR A 422 -1.51 -11.08 12.68
CA THR A 422 -2.75 -10.87 11.96
C THR A 422 -2.54 -10.09 10.66
N VAL A 423 -3.13 -10.58 9.57
CA VAL A 423 -3.22 -9.92 8.27
C VAL A 423 -4.69 -9.68 7.95
N ARG A 424 -5.10 -8.42 7.88
CA ARG A 424 -6.48 -8.02 7.58
C ARG A 424 -6.54 -7.42 6.16
N PRO A 425 -6.90 -8.19 5.12
CA PRO A 425 -7.03 -7.67 3.77
C PRO A 425 -8.31 -6.85 3.58
N ASP A 426 -8.39 -6.12 2.47
CA ASP A 426 -9.62 -5.48 2.02
C ASP A 426 -10.72 -6.51 1.67
N PRO A 427 -12.01 -6.10 1.69
CA PRO A 427 -13.08 -6.96 1.23
C PRO A 427 -12.84 -7.50 -0.18
N ASP A 428 -13.12 -8.79 -0.38
CA ASP A 428 -12.90 -9.52 -1.65
C ASP A 428 -11.42 -9.73 -2.05
N GLU A 429 -10.46 -9.40 -1.18
CA GLU A 429 -9.05 -9.75 -1.34
C GLU A 429 -8.63 -10.94 -0.47
N ALA A 430 -7.62 -11.69 -0.93
CA ALA A 430 -6.99 -12.73 -0.13
C ALA A 430 -5.88 -12.12 0.73
N ALA A 431 -5.73 -12.60 1.98
CA ALA A 431 -4.67 -12.15 2.88
C ALA A 431 -3.27 -12.43 2.32
N MET A 432 -3.08 -13.58 1.66
CA MET A 432 -1.85 -13.90 0.93
C MET A 432 -2.13 -14.35 -0.51
N SER A 433 -1.35 -13.82 -1.46
CA SER A 433 -1.37 -14.23 -2.87
C SER A 433 0.03 -14.66 -3.31
N PHE A 434 0.11 -15.75 -4.07
CA PHE A 434 1.37 -16.39 -4.48
C PHE A 434 1.43 -16.61 -5.99
N GLY A 435 2.64 -16.66 -6.55
CA GLY A 435 2.84 -16.91 -7.98
C GLY A 435 2.43 -15.73 -8.87
N LEU A 436 2.49 -14.51 -8.34
CA LEU A 436 2.15 -13.29 -9.07
C LEU A 436 3.19 -12.99 -10.15
N ASP A 437 2.72 -12.57 -11.32
CA ASP A 437 3.60 -12.25 -12.45
C ASP A 437 4.09 -10.78 -12.42
N GLU A 438 4.78 -10.36 -13.47
CA GLU A 438 5.30 -8.99 -13.60
C GLU A 438 4.21 -7.93 -13.84
N ASP A 439 3.01 -8.35 -14.26
CA ASP A 439 1.88 -7.44 -14.46
C ASP A 439 1.16 -7.15 -13.13
N GLU A 440 1.12 -8.12 -12.21
CA GLU A 440 0.51 -7.99 -10.87
C GLU A 440 1.46 -7.44 -9.80
N LEU A 441 2.77 -7.73 -9.91
CA LEU A 441 3.79 -7.24 -8.99
C LEU A 441 5.03 -6.79 -9.77
N ARG A 442 5.06 -5.57 -10.30
CA ARG A 442 6.09 -5.16 -11.26
C ARG A 442 7.52 -5.18 -10.70
N VAL A 443 8.49 -5.49 -11.56
CA VAL A 443 9.93 -5.39 -11.24
C VAL A 443 10.33 -3.93 -11.12
N VAL A 444 11.03 -3.61 -10.04
CA VAL A 444 11.62 -2.29 -9.79
C VAL A 444 13.13 -2.36 -10.00
N THR A 445 13.69 -1.49 -10.84
CA THR A 445 15.12 -1.39 -11.10
C THR A 445 15.60 0.06 -11.00
N THR A 446 16.91 0.26 -10.92
CA THR A 446 17.53 1.59 -10.86
C THR A 446 17.21 2.44 -12.10
N ASP A 447 17.23 1.82 -13.29
CA ASP A 447 17.03 2.50 -14.59
C ASP A 447 15.66 3.18 -14.71
N MET A 448 14.67 2.75 -13.91
CA MET A 448 13.34 3.35 -13.87
C MET A 448 13.34 4.79 -13.33
N PHE A 449 14.41 5.23 -12.67
CA PHE A 449 14.50 6.52 -12.00
C PHE A 449 15.49 7.49 -12.65
N ASP A 450 16.14 7.09 -13.75
CA ASP A 450 17.13 7.92 -14.45
C ASP A 450 16.58 9.31 -14.82
N SER A 451 15.34 9.36 -15.34
CA SER A 451 14.69 10.63 -15.69
C SER A 451 14.26 11.44 -14.47
N SER A 452 13.84 10.79 -13.38
CA SER A 452 13.45 11.49 -12.15
C SER A 452 14.65 12.13 -11.46
N ALA A 453 15.82 11.49 -11.52
CA ALA A 453 17.05 11.99 -10.91
C ALA A 453 17.56 13.30 -11.54
N GLU A 454 17.33 13.52 -12.84
CA GLU A 454 17.77 14.72 -13.56
C GLU A 454 17.18 16.01 -12.95
N TYR A 455 15.90 15.99 -12.57
CA TYR A 455 15.26 17.15 -11.92
C TYR A 455 15.96 17.54 -10.61
N PHE A 456 16.21 16.56 -9.73
CA PHE A 456 16.84 16.81 -8.44
C PHE A 456 18.26 17.32 -8.59
N LEU A 457 19.01 16.78 -9.56
CA LEU A 457 20.35 17.25 -9.87
C LEU A 457 20.34 18.71 -10.36
N ASP A 458 19.50 19.04 -11.33
CA ASP A 458 19.38 20.41 -11.88
C ASP A 458 19.05 21.45 -10.79
N VAL A 459 18.16 21.10 -9.85
CA VAL A 459 17.81 21.97 -8.72
C VAL A 459 19.01 22.17 -7.79
N ALA A 460 19.70 21.10 -7.39
CA ALA A 460 20.88 21.19 -6.52
C ALA A 460 22.06 21.94 -7.18
N GLU A 461 22.27 21.79 -8.50
CA GLU A 461 23.28 22.56 -9.23
C GLU A 461 22.98 24.06 -9.32
N SER A 462 21.72 24.45 -9.12
CA SER A 462 21.32 25.85 -9.11
C SER A 462 21.68 26.60 -7.82
N GLY A 463 21.97 25.85 -6.74
CA GLY A 463 22.43 26.38 -5.47
C GLY A 463 23.89 26.83 -5.47
N ASP A 464 24.32 27.41 -4.34
CA ASP A 464 25.74 27.75 -4.14
C ASP A 464 26.57 26.46 -3.94
N ASP A 465 27.85 26.46 -4.33
CA ASP A 465 28.69 25.26 -4.16
C ASP A 465 28.84 24.87 -2.67
N PHE A 466 29.00 23.57 -2.42
CA PHE A 466 29.05 23.00 -1.06
C PHE A 466 30.02 23.74 -0.12
N GLN A 467 31.24 24.03 -0.58
CA GLN A 467 32.24 24.68 0.26
C GLN A 467 31.88 26.14 0.56
N SER A 468 31.31 26.87 -0.41
CA SER A 468 30.79 28.22 -0.17
C SER A 468 29.67 28.22 0.87
N GLN A 469 28.78 27.22 0.84
CA GLN A 469 27.72 27.06 1.86
C GLN A 469 28.30 26.73 3.25
N VAL A 470 29.29 25.83 3.33
CA VAL A 470 30.03 25.54 4.58
C VAL A 470 30.67 26.81 5.14
N ASP A 471 31.43 27.55 4.33
CA ASP A 471 32.13 28.77 4.75
C ASP A 471 31.14 29.84 5.28
N ALA A 472 29.99 29.96 4.62
CA ALA A 472 28.90 30.84 5.04
C ALA A 472 28.26 30.38 6.35
N GLY A 473 27.99 29.07 6.50
CA GLY A 473 27.43 28.46 7.70
C GLY A 473 28.32 28.61 8.93
N VAL A 474 29.62 28.35 8.77
CA VAL A 474 30.62 28.57 9.83
C VAL A 474 30.72 30.05 10.20
N SER A 475 30.66 30.95 9.21
CA SER A 475 30.60 32.39 9.48
C SER A 475 29.30 32.82 10.18
N GLY A 476 28.23 32.05 10.00
CA GLY A 476 26.91 32.23 10.62
C GLY A 476 26.79 31.67 12.05
N GLY A 477 27.77 30.90 12.52
CA GLY A 477 27.80 30.33 13.86
C GLY A 477 27.78 28.80 13.93
N GLY A 478 27.68 28.12 12.79
CA GLY A 478 27.90 26.68 12.70
C GLY A 478 29.38 26.31 12.86
N GLU A 479 29.68 25.01 12.78
CA GLU A 479 31.00 24.46 13.03
C GLU A 479 31.42 23.48 11.93
N GLN A 480 32.72 23.46 11.63
CA GLN A 480 33.37 22.46 10.80
C GLN A 480 34.54 21.88 11.60
N LEU A 481 34.53 20.57 11.81
CA LEU A 481 35.65 19.81 12.39
C LEU A 481 36.19 18.86 11.34
N LEU A 482 37.47 19.00 11.00
CA LEU A 482 38.13 18.18 10.00
C LEU A 482 38.99 17.09 10.63
N PRO A 483 39.23 15.98 9.91
CA PRO A 483 40.23 15.00 10.28
C PRO A 483 41.58 15.64 10.60
N GLY A 484 42.02 15.50 11.86
CA GLY A 484 43.29 16.06 12.36
C GLY A 484 43.14 17.25 13.32
N ASP A 485 41.93 17.79 13.47
CA ASP A 485 41.62 18.75 14.52
C ASP A 485 41.65 18.09 15.92
N GLU A 486 42.03 18.84 16.95
CA GLU A 486 42.25 18.31 18.31
C GLU A 486 40.96 17.78 18.96
N GLU A 487 39.81 18.35 18.60
CA GLU A 487 38.50 18.03 19.16
C GLU A 487 37.75 16.95 18.36
N HIS A 488 38.34 16.45 17.28
CA HIS A 488 37.72 15.45 16.42
C HIS A 488 37.61 14.08 17.14
N PRO A 489 36.44 13.43 17.16
CA PRO A 489 36.20 12.21 17.95
C PRO A 489 36.97 10.98 17.45
N GLY A 490 37.39 10.98 16.18
CA GLY A 490 38.23 9.94 15.59
C GLY A 490 37.45 9.13 14.56
N TYR A 491 37.79 7.85 14.43
CA TYR A 491 37.13 6.96 13.49
C TYR A 491 35.73 6.55 13.99
N GLU A 492 34.79 6.46 13.06
CA GLU A 492 33.44 5.97 13.26
C GLU A 492 33.23 4.68 12.46
N THR A 493 32.47 3.73 12.99
CA THR A 493 32.06 2.51 12.28
C THR A 493 30.94 2.80 11.28
N THR A 494 30.85 2.00 10.23
CA THR A 494 29.67 1.96 9.36
C THR A 494 29.17 0.51 9.22
N PRO A 495 27.88 0.24 9.46
CA PRO A 495 26.92 1.14 10.09
C PRO A 495 27.35 1.51 11.52
N LEU A 496 26.90 2.67 12.01
CA LEU A 496 27.09 3.05 13.40
C LEU A 496 26.23 2.15 14.28
N GLY A 497 26.77 1.60 15.37
CA GLY A 497 26.00 0.78 16.32
C GLY A 497 25.86 -0.69 15.95
N SER A 498 26.22 -1.11 14.73
CA SER A 498 26.21 -2.52 14.35
C SER A 498 27.24 -3.36 15.14
N PHE A 499 26.88 -4.60 15.48
CA PHE A 499 27.80 -5.57 16.09
C PHE A 499 28.92 -6.03 15.15
N SER A 500 28.69 -5.95 13.84
CA SER A 500 29.63 -6.41 12.80
C SER A 500 29.84 -5.33 11.73
N PRO A 501 30.45 -4.19 12.08
CA PRO A 501 30.61 -3.10 11.14
C PRO A 501 31.50 -3.49 9.95
N TYR A 502 31.16 -2.94 8.79
CA TYR A 502 31.84 -3.22 7.54
C TYR A 502 33.19 -2.51 7.43
N ASP A 503 33.24 -1.27 7.91
CA ASP A 503 34.37 -0.38 7.68
C ASP A 503 34.44 0.73 8.73
N LEU A 504 35.55 1.49 8.72
CA LEU A 504 35.78 2.66 9.55
C LEU A 504 35.99 3.91 8.68
N TYR A 505 35.39 5.02 9.10
CA TYR A 505 35.50 6.32 8.43
C TYR A 505 36.02 7.37 9.40
N LEU A 506 36.99 8.15 8.93
CA LEU A 506 37.42 9.37 9.61
C LEU A 506 36.75 10.55 8.91
N ARG A 507 35.56 10.91 9.39
CA ARG A 507 34.61 11.78 8.69
C ARG A 507 34.85 13.26 9.00
N PRO A 508 34.84 14.17 8.02
CA PRO A 508 34.55 15.57 8.30
C PRO A 508 33.21 15.70 9.05
N ILE A 509 33.13 16.61 10.01
CA ILE A 509 31.91 16.90 10.77
C ILE A 509 31.46 18.33 10.47
N TYR A 510 30.21 18.49 10.06
CA TYR A 510 29.55 19.77 9.88
C TYR A 510 28.40 19.87 10.87
N ARG A 511 28.35 20.94 11.67
CA ARG A 511 27.36 21.09 12.73
C ARG A 511 26.64 22.44 12.68
N GLY A 512 25.31 22.43 12.80
CA GLY A 512 24.53 23.66 12.91
C GLY A 512 24.57 24.53 11.64
N ILE A 513 24.73 23.92 10.47
CA ILE A 513 24.80 24.61 9.17
C ILE A 513 23.49 24.42 8.40
N THR A 514 22.98 25.50 7.82
CA THR A 514 21.88 25.43 6.85
C THR A 514 22.43 25.36 5.44
N PHE A 515 22.11 24.27 4.74
CA PHE A 515 22.35 24.08 3.32
C PHE A 515 21.08 24.38 2.54
N ARG A 516 21.19 24.99 1.36
CA ARG A 516 20.09 25.25 0.43
C ARG A 516 20.45 24.71 -0.94
N ASP A 517 19.58 23.87 -1.50
CA ASP A 517 19.73 23.27 -2.82
C ASP A 517 21.17 22.81 -3.05
N VAL A 518 21.62 21.84 -2.25
CA VAL A 518 23.04 21.53 -2.10
C VAL A 518 23.43 20.27 -2.86
N LEU A 519 24.51 20.37 -3.61
CA LEU A 519 25.21 19.25 -4.22
C LEU A 519 26.38 18.83 -3.31
N ILE A 520 26.27 17.68 -2.65
CA ILE A 520 27.32 17.11 -1.79
C ILE A 520 28.33 16.36 -2.67
N PRO A 521 29.60 16.82 -2.75
CA PRO A 521 30.55 16.26 -3.69
C PRO A 521 30.97 14.82 -3.38
N VAL A 522 31.38 14.09 -4.42
CA VAL A 522 32.00 12.77 -4.31
C VAL A 522 33.13 12.76 -3.27
N GLY A 523 33.17 11.74 -2.42
CA GLY A 523 34.26 11.54 -1.46
C GLY A 523 34.16 12.37 -0.18
N THR A 524 33.07 13.11 0.01
CA THR A 524 32.83 13.94 1.22
C THR A 524 32.78 13.08 2.49
N ASN A 525 32.05 11.96 2.47
CA ASN A 525 31.96 10.98 3.56
C ASN A 525 31.73 11.60 4.96
N ALA A 526 30.95 12.67 5.03
CA ALA A 526 30.82 13.48 6.23
C ALA A 526 29.76 12.96 7.22
N LEU A 527 29.89 13.43 8.44
CA LEU A 527 28.83 13.49 9.43
C LEU A 527 28.24 14.91 9.43
N PHE A 528 26.94 15.02 9.22
CA PHE A 528 26.17 16.24 9.42
C PHE A 528 25.42 16.11 10.74
N GLU A 529 25.55 17.09 11.63
CA GLU A 529 24.94 17.08 12.96
C GLU A 529 24.13 18.36 13.16
N ASP A 530 22.85 18.25 13.54
CA ASP A 530 21.98 19.42 13.78
C ASP A 530 21.99 20.42 12.58
N CYS A 531 22.08 19.90 11.36
CA CYS A 531 22.09 20.70 10.13
C CYS A 531 20.69 20.81 9.54
N THR A 532 20.41 21.89 8.83
CA THR A 532 19.15 22.08 8.10
C THR A 532 19.40 22.01 6.61
N PHE A 533 18.68 21.15 5.89
CA PHE A 533 18.76 21.02 4.45
C PHE A 533 17.48 21.55 3.83
N LEU A 534 17.55 22.67 3.11
CA LEU A 534 16.40 23.33 2.52
C LEU A 534 16.38 23.16 1.01
N GLY A 535 15.28 22.63 0.47
CA GLY A 535 15.17 22.29 -0.94
C GLY A 535 15.78 20.92 -1.22
N VAL A 536 16.50 20.78 -2.34
CA VAL A 536 17.08 19.49 -2.73
C VAL A 536 18.46 19.29 -2.12
N THR A 537 18.68 18.13 -1.49
CA THR A 537 20.02 17.64 -1.12
C THR A 537 20.39 16.53 -2.07
N TYR A 538 21.35 16.77 -2.96
CA TYR A 538 21.81 15.79 -3.93
C TYR A 538 23.20 15.27 -3.56
N VAL A 539 23.37 13.95 -3.48
CA VAL A 539 24.63 13.30 -3.12
C VAL A 539 25.29 12.69 -4.35
N GLU A 540 26.49 13.17 -4.71
CA GLU A 540 27.23 12.61 -5.84
C GLU A 540 27.96 11.31 -5.48
N THR A 541 28.11 10.40 -6.43
CA THR A 541 29.04 9.26 -6.35
C THR A 541 29.65 8.93 -7.72
N GLU A 542 30.82 8.27 -7.74
CA GLU A 542 31.29 7.60 -8.94
C GLU A 542 30.32 6.48 -9.35
N THR A 543 29.75 6.60 -10.54
CA THR A 543 28.76 5.66 -11.08
C THR A 543 29.42 4.47 -11.77
N LEU A 544 30.68 4.59 -12.20
CA LEU A 544 31.45 3.49 -12.81
C LEU A 544 32.11 2.56 -11.77
N CYS A 545 31.32 2.10 -10.81
CA CYS A 545 31.75 1.32 -9.65
C CYS A 545 31.51 -0.20 -9.76
N GLN A 546 31.53 -0.78 -10.97
CA GLN A 546 31.16 -2.18 -11.23
C GLN A 546 32.19 -3.24 -10.80
N ASP A 547 33.40 -2.85 -10.40
CA ASP A 547 34.40 -3.83 -9.97
C ASP A 547 33.97 -4.46 -8.63
N PRO A 548 33.96 -5.80 -8.49
CA PRO A 548 33.58 -6.45 -7.23
C PRO A 548 34.39 -6.03 -6.01
N ASN A 549 35.59 -5.50 -6.21
CA ASN A 549 36.46 -4.98 -5.17
C ASN A 549 36.08 -3.59 -4.67
N TRP A 550 35.06 -2.93 -5.26
CA TRP A 550 34.72 -1.55 -4.94
C TRP A 550 34.39 -1.35 -3.45
N ASN A 551 33.59 -2.22 -2.84
CA ASN A 551 33.29 -2.14 -1.40
C ASN A 551 34.54 -2.34 -0.52
N TYR A 552 35.48 -3.16 -0.97
CA TYR A 552 36.58 -3.67 -0.14
C TYR A 552 37.86 -2.84 -0.25
N ALA A 553 38.08 -2.17 -1.40
CA ALA A 553 39.26 -1.34 -1.64
C ALA A 553 39.35 -0.21 -0.60
N GLY A 554 40.47 -0.12 0.11
CA GLY A 554 40.69 0.87 1.17
C GLY A 554 39.95 0.62 2.48
N ALA A 555 39.24 -0.51 2.64
CA ALA A 555 38.50 -0.78 3.87
C ALA A 555 39.42 -0.97 5.09
N LEU A 556 38.95 -0.47 6.23
CA LEU A 556 39.66 -0.43 7.50
C LEU A 556 38.96 -1.30 8.55
N GLU A 557 39.74 -1.80 9.50
CA GLU A 557 39.24 -2.51 10.67
C GLU A 557 40.00 -2.08 11.93
N ASP A 558 39.36 -2.27 13.09
CA ASP A 558 40.01 -2.13 14.39
C ASP A 558 40.70 -3.44 14.77
N ALA A 559 42.03 -3.41 14.83
CA ALA A 559 42.84 -4.58 15.15
C ALA A 559 43.02 -4.84 16.65
N ASP A 560 42.56 -3.94 17.53
CA ASP A 560 42.57 -4.12 18.99
C ASP A 560 41.45 -3.33 19.70
N PRO A 561 40.21 -3.86 19.74
CA PRO A 561 39.06 -3.15 20.31
C PRO A 561 39.15 -2.87 21.82
N GLY A 562 40.19 -3.34 22.53
CA GLY A 562 40.33 -3.20 23.98
C GLY A 562 41.17 -2.01 24.48
N GLU A 563 42.05 -1.45 23.66
CA GLU A 563 42.94 -0.31 24.02
C GLU A 563 42.88 0.82 22.98
N GLY A 564 41.67 1.22 22.57
CA GLY A 564 41.45 2.24 21.54
C GLY A 564 41.77 1.74 20.13
N PHE A 565 41.19 2.40 19.12
CA PHE A 565 41.26 1.93 17.72
C PHE A 565 42.70 1.70 17.22
N LEU A 566 43.08 0.44 17.00
CA LEU A 566 44.30 0.07 16.26
C LEU A 566 43.94 -0.12 14.78
N ILE A 567 43.88 0.99 14.05
CA ILE A 567 43.42 1.00 12.65
C ILE A 567 44.43 0.32 11.72
N ARG A 568 43.96 -0.60 10.88
CA ARG A 568 44.71 -1.15 9.74
C ARG A 568 43.81 -1.39 8.54
N LEU A 569 44.43 -1.61 7.36
CA LEU A 569 43.72 -2.09 6.18
C LEU A 569 43.18 -3.51 6.44
N ARG A 570 41.88 -3.70 6.25
CA ARG A 570 41.19 -4.99 6.34
C ARG A 570 41.60 -5.91 5.18
N PHE A 571 41.72 -5.34 3.98
CA PHE A 571 42.06 -6.06 2.73
C PHE A 571 43.29 -5.43 2.04
N GLY A 572 44.45 -5.43 2.72
CA GLY A 572 45.60 -4.60 2.37
C GLY A 572 46.26 -4.78 0.99
N ASP A 573 45.94 -5.82 0.23
CA ASP A 573 46.46 -6.06 -1.13
C ASP A 573 45.39 -5.89 -2.24
N LEU A 574 44.16 -5.51 -1.87
CA LEU A 574 43.02 -5.51 -2.76
C LEU A 574 42.74 -4.09 -3.29
N PHE A 575 42.53 -3.98 -4.60
CA PHE A 575 42.25 -2.74 -5.31
C PHE A 575 41.10 -2.95 -6.28
N SER A 576 40.42 -1.86 -6.63
CA SER A 576 39.36 -1.85 -7.61
C SER A 576 39.90 -1.41 -8.98
N SER A 577 39.44 -2.02 -10.07
CA SER A 577 39.75 -1.58 -11.43
C SER A 577 38.68 -0.62 -11.94
N HIS A 578 39.03 0.64 -12.15
CA HIS A 578 38.17 1.65 -12.74
C HIS A 578 38.46 1.83 -14.24
N PRO A 579 37.44 1.91 -15.11
CA PRO A 579 37.62 2.09 -16.56
C PRO A 579 38.48 3.30 -16.93
N ASP A 580 38.30 4.42 -16.22
CA ASP A 580 38.96 5.70 -16.55
C ASP A 580 40.14 6.05 -15.64
N LEU A 581 40.17 5.52 -14.42
CA LEU A 581 41.17 5.88 -13.40
C LEU A 581 42.24 4.79 -13.23
N GLY A 582 42.02 3.60 -13.80
CA GLY A 582 42.90 2.44 -13.59
C GLY A 582 42.73 1.85 -12.20
N GLU A 583 43.82 1.51 -11.53
CA GLU A 583 43.77 0.90 -10.19
C GLU A 583 43.42 1.94 -9.11
N VAL A 584 42.28 1.72 -8.44
CA VAL A 584 41.80 2.50 -7.29
C VAL A 584 42.12 1.73 -6.01
N GLN A 585 43.01 2.30 -5.19
CA GLN A 585 43.46 1.70 -3.93
C GLN A 585 42.48 1.92 -2.79
N ASP A 586 41.77 3.05 -2.82
CA ASP A 586 40.77 3.42 -1.84
C ASP A 586 39.59 4.04 -2.58
N SER A 587 38.46 3.33 -2.58
CA SER A 587 37.23 3.77 -3.23
C SER A 587 36.42 4.73 -2.36
N LYS A 588 36.77 4.93 -1.08
CA LYS A 588 36.07 5.90 -0.21
C LYS A 588 36.11 7.30 -0.79
N VAL A 589 37.21 7.70 -1.42
CA VAL A 589 37.36 9.04 -2.02
C VAL A 589 36.56 9.23 -3.32
N LEU A 590 35.95 8.16 -3.84
CA LEU A 590 35.14 8.14 -5.06
C LEU A 590 33.67 7.79 -4.76
N SER A 591 33.29 7.66 -3.50
CA SER A 591 31.94 7.30 -3.06
C SER A 591 31.55 8.13 -1.86
N ASN A 592 30.28 8.07 -1.47
CA ASN A 592 29.79 8.79 -0.30
C ASN A 592 29.09 7.85 0.68
N ASN A 593 29.71 7.67 1.83
CA ASN A 593 29.07 7.10 3.01
C ASN A 593 28.80 8.27 3.96
N LEU A 594 27.54 8.71 4.07
CA LEU A 594 27.14 9.90 4.85
C LEU A 594 26.32 9.50 6.07
N ARG A 595 26.43 10.30 7.14
CA ARG A 595 25.53 10.22 8.30
C ARG A 595 24.91 11.59 8.58
N PHE A 596 23.61 11.61 8.81
CA PHE A 596 22.84 12.78 9.20
C PHE A 596 22.27 12.51 10.59
N GLU A 597 22.81 13.20 11.59
CA GLU A 597 22.41 13.13 13.00
C GLU A 597 21.62 14.38 13.35
N ASP A 598 20.42 14.21 13.93
CA ASP A 598 19.57 15.31 14.38
C ASP A 598 19.30 16.38 13.28
N CYS A 599 19.37 16.00 12.01
CA CYS A 599 19.24 16.94 10.89
C CYS A 599 17.77 17.21 10.55
N THR A 600 17.47 18.40 10.06
CA THR A 600 16.13 18.75 9.54
C THR A 600 16.17 18.91 8.03
N PHE A 601 15.44 18.06 7.32
CA PHE A 601 15.24 18.13 5.87
C PHE A 601 13.93 18.84 5.56
N LEU A 602 14.01 19.97 4.88
CA LEU A 602 12.90 20.75 4.34
C LEU A 602 12.86 20.59 2.81
N GLY A 603 12.65 19.36 2.35
CA GLY A 603 12.69 18.96 0.95
C GLY A 603 13.14 17.50 0.75
N SER A 604 13.77 17.20 -0.38
CA SER A 604 14.12 15.83 -0.79
C SER A 604 15.61 15.54 -0.67
N LEU A 605 15.94 14.30 -0.29
CA LEU A 605 17.28 13.73 -0.37
C LEU A 605 17.38 12.83 -1.61
N ALA A 606 18.28 13.17 -2.54
CA ALA A 606 18.51 12.42 -3.77
C ALA A 606 20.00 12.12 -3.97
N GLY A 607 20.33 11.27 -4.93
CA GLY A 607 21.73 11.04 -5.30
C GLY A 607 21.91 10.31 -6.62
N ASP A 608 23.15 10.31 -7.10
CA ASP A 608 23.53 9.60 -8.32
C ASP A 608 23.25 8.11 -8.20
N THR A 609 22.82 7.46 -9.27
CA THR A 609 22.67 6.00 -9.30
C THR A 609 24.03 5.32 -9.42
N PRO A 610 24.54 4.61 -8.39
CA PRO A 610 25.76 3.84 -8.54
C PRO A 610 25.51 2.67 -9.52
N GLY A 611 26.44 2.41 -10.42
CA GLY A 611 26.28 1.34 -11.42
C GLY A 611 26.42 -0.08 -10.86
N GLU A 612 26.68 -0.23 -9.56
CA GLU A 612 26.62 -1.49 -8.81
C GLU A 612 26.28 -1.21 -7.34
N TYR A 613 25.55 -2.12 -6.70
CA TYR A 613 25.14 -1.94 -5.30
C TYR A 613 26.34 -2.08 -4.35
N THR A 614 26.69 -0.97 -3.71
CA THR A 614 27.93 -0.83 -2.95
C THR A 614 27.66 -0.30 -1.54
N HIS A 615 26.88 -1.07 -0.77
CA HIS A 615 26.38 -0.71 0.57
C HIS A 615 27.41 -0.24 1.61
N TRP A 616 28.71 -0.49 1.44
CA TRP A 616 29.73 0.05 2.36
C TRP A 616 30.17 1.45 1.95
N ARG A 617 30.05 1.77 0.66
CA ARG A 617 30.64 2.93 0.00
C ARG A 617 29.60 3.98 -0.32
N ASN A 618 28.43 3.56 -0.80
CA ASN A 618 27.28 4.39 -1.12
C ASN A 618 26.17 4.08 -0.12
N LYS A 619 26.24 4.78 1.01
CA LYS A 619 25.34 4.56 2.16
C LYS A 619 24.97 5.88 2.80
N VAL A 620 23.72 6.02 3.17
CA VAL A 620 23.23 7.13 3.99
C VAL A 620 22.65 6.55 5.26
N GLN A 621 23.02 7.13 6.40
CA GLN A 621 22.42 6.83 7.70
C GLN A 621 21.74 8.09 8.23
N ILE A 622 20.46 8.00 8.53
CA ILE A 622 19.65 9.06 9.15
C ILE A 622 19.44 8.64 10.60
N THR A 623 20.09 9.31 11.54
CA THR A 623 20.11 8.92 12.96
C THR A 623 19.63 10.08 13.85
N GLY A 624 19.40 9.77 15.13
CA GLY A 624 18.93 10.73 16.12
C GLY A 624 17.54 11.27 15.82
N ALA A 625 17.28 12.50 16.25
CA ALA A 625 16.05 13.26 16.11
C ALA A 625 15.87 13.91 14.73
N SER A 626 16.35 13.26 13.67
CA SER A 626 16.26 13.80 12.32
C SER A 626 14.81 13.87 11.83
N ARG A 627 14.46 14.95 11.11
CA ARG A 627 13.08 15.28 10.71
C ARG A 627 12.99 15.59 9.22
N PHE A 628 11.88 15.25 8.59
CA PHE A 628 11.63 15.52 7.17
C PHE A 628 10.28 16.21 7.00
N PHE A 629 10.26 17.31 6.25
CA PHE A 629 9.04 18.01 5.89
C PHE A 629 9.15 18.56 4.46
N ALA A 630 8.12 18.35 3.66
CA ALA A 630 8.00 18.93 2.31
C ALA A 630 6.76 19.83 2.17
N ASP A 631 5.87 19.83 3.16
CA ASP A 631 4.63 20.61 3.14
C ASP A 631 4.59 21.65 4.26
N PRO A 632 4.52 22.97 3.95
CA PRO A 632 4.33 23.97 4.99
C PRO A 632 3.01 23.85 5.75
N ASP A 633 2.03 23.12 5.19
CA ASP A 633 0.73 22.92 5.83
C ASP A 633 0.63 21.66 6.68
N ASP A 634 1.71 20.87 6.77
CA ASP A 634 1.78 19.62 7.53
C ASP A 634 1.44 19.82 9.01
N PRO A 635 0.44 19.09 9.56
CA PRO A 635 0.14 19.11 10.98
C PRO A 635 1.34 18.76 11.87
N ASP A 636 2.19 17.83 11.44
CA ASP A 636 3.35 17.40 12.24
C ASP A 636 4.43 18.47 12.28
N LEU A 637 4.61 19.21 11.19
CA LEU A 637 5.44 20.41 11.15
C LEU A 637 4.88 21.47 12.12
N LYS A 638 3.57 21.72 12.07
CA LYS A 638 2.88 22.73 12.90
C LYS A 638 2.98 22.43 14.40
N ASN A 639 3.11 21.15 14.75
CA ASN A 639 3.29 20.69 16.14
C ASN A 639 4.74 20.79 16.63
N GLN A 640 5.70 21.08 15.76
CA GLN A 640 7.10 21.24 16.15
C GLN A 640 7.31 22.50 17.01
N PRO A 641 8.24 22.46 17.98
CA PRO A 641 8.54 23.63 18.82
C PRO A 641 9.10 24.83 18.03
N ASP A 642 9.71 24.58 16.86
CA ASP A 642 10.32 25.53 15.92
C ASP A 642 9.49 25.72 14.63
N ALA A 643 8.21 25.30 14.61
CA ALA A 643 7.33 25.30 13.44
C ALA A 643 7.37 26.60 12.62
N ALA A 644 7.28 27.76 13.29
CA ALA A 644 7.23 29.06 12.61
C ALA A 644 8.48 29.34 11.74
N ASP A 645 9.66 28.90 12.19
CA ASP A 645 10.90 29.08 11.44
C ASP A 645 10.95 28.09 10.24
N LEU A 646 10.49 26.85 10.44
CA LEU A 646 10.41 25.84 9.38
C LEU A 646 9.42 26.23 8.27
N GLU A 647 8.24 26.74 8.64
CA GLU A 647 7.24 27.27 7.70
C GLU A 647 7.81 28.42 6.87
N ASP A 648 8.49 29.38 7.50
CA ASP A 648 9.10 30.52 6.81
C ASP A 648 10.18 30.06 5.82
N LEU A 649 10.95 29.02 6.16
CA LEU A 649 11.96 28.43 5.28
C LEU A 649 11.32 27.70 4.08
N LEU A 650 10.32 26.85 4.29
CA LEU A 650 9.63 26.17 3.19
C LEU A 650 8.93 27.16 2.25
N ASN A 651 8.25 28.16 2.80
CA ASN A 651 7.60 29.21 2.01
C ASN A 651 8.59 30.12 1.24
N SER A 652 9.89 30.03 1.55
CA SER A 652 10.93 30.72 0.79
C SER A 652 11.28 30.05 -0.53
N LEU A 653 10.87 28.78 -0.72
CA LEU A 653 11.14 28.02 -1.93
C LEU A 653 10.11 28.33 -3.04
N PRO A 654 10.47 28.14 -4.33
CA PRO A 654 9.52 28.20 -5.43
C PRO A 654 8.40 27.18 -5.26
N THR A 655 7.14 27.56 -5.56
CA THR A 655 5.98 26.67 -5.43
C THR A 655 6.10 25.40 -6.25
N GLU A 656 6.63 25.47 -7.48
CA GLU A 656 6.88 24.31 -8.34
C GLU A 656 7.86 23.33 -7.70
N GLN A 657 8.91 23.84 -7.05
CA GLN A 657 9.87 23.00 -6.34
C GLN A 657 9.24 22.30 -5.13
N VAL A 658 8.43 23.02 -4.36
CA VAL A 658 7.67 22.42 -3.24
C VAL A 658 6.74 21.31 -3.74
N THR A 659 6.05 21.51 -4.88
CA THR A 659 5.19 20.48 -5.48
C THR A 659 5.97 19.22 -5.86
N GLU A 660 7.14 19.35 -6.50
CA GLU A 660 7.94 18.19 -6.89
C GLU A 660 8.55 17.46 -5.69
N MET A 661 9.07 18.17 -4.69
CA MET A 661 9.67 17.54 -3.51
C MET A 661 8.65 16.79 -2.64
N LYS A 662 7.37 17.17 -2.67
CA LYS A 662 6.30 16.42 -1.99
C LYS A 662 6.12 15.01 -2.55
N LYS A 663 6.54 14.74 -3.78
CA LYS A 663 6.39 13.42 -4.42
C LYS A 663 7.37 12.38 -3.84
N SER A 664 8.48 12.81 -3.25
CA SER A 664 9.51 11.89 -2.72
C SER A 664 10.41 12.58 -1.69
N SER A 665 10.44 12.03 -0.47
CA SER A 665 11.42 12.46 0.54
C SER A 665 12.82 11.89 0.29
N ILE A 666 12.92 10.68 -0.27
CA ILE A 666 14.19 9.99 -0.57
C ILE A 666 14.13 9.39 -1.97
N MET A 667 15.03 9.84 -2.85
CA MET A 667 15.21 9.37 -4.23
C MET A 667 16.65 8.90 -4.44
N MET A 668 16.98 7.71 -3.91
CA MET A 668 18.36 7.18 -3.91
C MET A 668 18.43 5.74 -4.47
N PRO A 669 18.06 5.53 -5.74
CA PRO A 669 18.10 4.21 -6.36
C PRO A 669 19.52 3.60 -6.29
N GLY A 670 19.63 2.35 -5.82
CA GLY A 670 20.92 1.65 -5.72
C GLY A 670 21.77 2.01 -4.49
N TRP A 671 21.27 2.85 -3.58
CA TRP A 671 21.95 3.17 -2.31
C TRP A 671 21.51 2.26 -1.16
N SER A 672 22.39 2.07 -0.17
CA SER A 672 22.00 1.58 1.15
C SER A 672 21.50 2.76 1.99
N VAL A 673 20.28 2.67 2.50
CA VAL A 673 19.68 3.73 3.32
C VAL A 673 19.26 3.15 4.67
N ASP A 674 19.78 3.70 5.74
CA ASP A 674 19.36 3.35 7.09
C ASP A 674 18.62 4.54 7.70
N VAL A 675 17.45 4.26 8.26
CA VAL A 675 16.59 5.24 8.92
C VAL A 675 16.44 4.86 10.38
N GLY A 676 16.70 5.85 11.24
CA GLY A 676 16.75 5.69 12.68
C GLY A 676 18.06 5.09 13.18
N SER A 677 18.12 4.79 14.48
CA SER A 677 19.34 4.33 15.14
C SER A 677 19.14 2.99 15.84
N PHE A 678 20.23 2.29 16.14
CA PHE A 678 20.21 1.09 16.99
C PHE A 678 19.85 1.39 18.46
N THR A 679 19.69 2.67 18.81
CA THR A 679 19.25 3.10 20.14
C THR A 679 17.78 3.53 20.11
N ASN A 680 17.01 2.98 21.05
CA ASN A 680 15.62 3.37 21.24
C ASN A 680 15.56 4.66 22.08
N GLU A 681 15.52 5.81 21.43
CA GLU A 681 15.32 7.09 22.10
C GLU A 681 13.84 7.29 22.42
N THR A 682 13.53 7.67 23.67
CA THR A 682 12.17 7.94 24.13
C THR A 682 12.10 9.33 24.77
N GLY A 683 11.10 10.12 24.38
CA GLY A 683 10.82 11.40 25.00
C GLY A 683 10.36 11.25 26.45
N LEU A 684 10.42 12.33 27.23
CA LEU A 684 9.81 12.34 28.58
C LEU A 684 8.29 12.21 28.50
N GLU A 685 7.69 12.76 27.43
CA GLU A 685 6.33 12.50 27.00
C GLU A 685 6.42 11.69 25.68
N PRO A 686 5.65 10.61 25.48
CA PRO A 686 5.73 9.78 24.27
C PRO A 686 5.60 10.58 22.97
N GLU A 687 4.68 11.56 22.94
CA GLU A 687 4.43 12.49 21.83
C GLU A 687 5.60 13.41 21.48
N SER A 688 6.58 13.55 22.38
CA SER A 688 7.80 14.32 22.18
C SER A 688 8.98 13.46 21.75
N THR A 689 8.76 12.14 21.58
CA THR A 689 9.79 11.22 21.09
C THR A 689 10.17 11.62 19.67
N PRO A 690 11.45 11.87 19.40
CA PRO A 690 11.88 12.16 18.05
C PRO A 690 11.55 11.00 17.10
N ARG A 691 11.01 11.36 15.93
CA ARG A 691 10.52 10.40 14.93
C ARG A 691 10.94 10.89 13.55
N VAL A 692 11.50 10.00 12.74
CA VAL A 692 11.70 10.28 11.32
C VAL A 692 10.36 10.08 10.61
N ASP A 693 9.82 11.12 9.97
CA ASP A 693 8.58 11.04 9.18
C ASP A 693 8.90 11.16 7.69
N LEU A 694 8.87 10.03 6.96
CA LEU A 694 9.10 10.01 5.53
C LEU A 694 7.78 10.06 4.78
N ARG A 695 7.71 10.88 3.73
CA ARG A 695 6.51 11.02 2.90
C ARG A 695 6.77 10.83 1.43
N GLY A 696 5.75 10.37 0.74
CA GLY A 696 5.78 10.18 -0.70
C GLY A 696 6.44 8.86 -1.10
N LEU A 697 7.06 8.85 -2.28
CA LEU A 697 7.72 7.69 -2.82
C LEU A 697 9.14 7.63 -2.25
N ILE A 698 9.50 6.54 -1.59
CA ILE A 698 10.81 6.35 -0.95
C ILE A 698 11.58 5.30 -1.75
N ILE A 699 12.63 5.74 -2.45
CA ILE A 699 13.41 4.90 -3.36
C ILE A 699 14.79 4.66 -2.74
N ALA A 700 15.16 3.39 -2.60
CA ALA A 700 16.48 2.96 -2.16
C ALA A 700 16.91 1.68 -2.88
N GLY A 701 18.20 1.35 -2.88
CA GLY A 701 18.63 -0.01 -3.24
C GLY A 701 18.13 -1.03 -2.20
N ILE A 702 18.49 -0.77 -0.94
CA ILE A 702 17.96 -1.43 0.26
C ILE A 702 17.71 -0.33 1.29
N LEU A 703 16.63 -0.48 2.04
CA LEU A 703 16.27 0.42 3.13
C LEU A 703 16.01 -0.36 4.42
N ASP A 704 16.66 0.08 5.48
CA ASP A 704 16.40 -0.40 6.83
C ASP A 704 15.77 0.71 7.67
N ILE A 705 14.76 0.38 8.48
CA ILE A 705 14.12 1.31 9.43
C ILE A 705 14.19 0.68 10.82
N ARG A 706 14.77 1.41 11.77
CA ARG A 706 14.90 0.99 13.18
C ARG A 706 14.55 2.15 14.11
N GLY A 707 14.12 1.85 15.34
CA GLY A 707 13.70 2.86 16.30
C GLY A 707 12.32 3.44 15.96
N THR A 708 12.17 4.77 16.07
CA THR A 708 10.86 5.44 15.91
C THR A 708 10.76 6.12 14.55
N ALA A 709 9.84 5.66 13.71
CA ALA A 709 9.65 6.18 12.36
C ALA A 709 8.18 6.18 11.90
N ALA A 710 7.85 7.10 11.00
CA ALA A 710 6.63 7.14 10.21
C ALA A 710 7.03 7.06 8.75
N VAL A 711 6.28 6.30 7.96
CA VAL A 711 6.33 6.42 6.51
C VAL A 711 4.89 6.54 6.02
N LYS A 712 4.58 7.64 5.36
CA LYS A 712 3.32 7.83 4.64
C LYS A 712 3.58 7.86 3.12
N GLY A 713 3.32 6.74 2.45
CA GLY A 713 3.56 6.57 1.02
C GLY A 713 3.98 5.15 0.65
N THR A 714 4.93 5.02 -0.27
CA THR A 714 5.37 3.73 -0.83
C THR A 714 6.89 3.59 -0.78
N LEU A 715 7.36 2.47 -0.25
CA LEU A 715 8.76 2.05 -0.30
C LEU A 715 9.04 1.23 -1.56
N LEU A 716 9.98 1.67 -2.39
CA LEU A 716 10.44 0.97 -3.60
C LEU A 716 11.91 0.63 -3.51
N MET A 717 12.20 -0.66 -3.40
CA MET A 717 13.58 -1.15 -3.35
C MET A 717 14.06 -1.51 -4.76
N THR A 718 15.30 -1.15 -5.10
CA THR A 718 15.83 -1.33 -6.46
C THR A 718 16.93 -2.38 -6.56
N PHE A 719 17.48 -2.86 -5.44
CA PHE A 719 18.55 -3.86 -5.45
C PHE A 719 18.01 -5.28 -5.28
N ARG A 720 18.27 -6.12 -6.28
CA ARG A 720 18.06 -7.56 -6.24
C ARG A 720 19.41 -8.27 -6.04
N PRO A 721 19.63 -9.00 -4.95
CA PRO A 721 20.87 -9.73 -4.75
C PRO A 721 20.99 -10.90 -5.74
N VAL A 722 22.11 -10.97 -6.46
CA VAL A 722 22.42 -12.05 -7.41
C VAL A 722 23.75 -12.71 -7.03
N SER A 723 23.73 -14.03 -6.83
CA SER A 723 24.91 -14.80 -6.43
C SER A 723 26.06 -14.63 -7.42
N GLY A 724 27.24 -14.23 -6.93
CA GLY A 724 28.43 -14.04 -7.75
C GLY A 724 28.53 -12.69 -8.47
N GLU A 725 27.58 -11.78 -8.25
CA GLU A 725 27.56 -10.43 -8.80
C GLU A 725 27.66 -9.38 -7.68
N GLY A 726 28.10 -8.17 -8.04
CA GLY A 726 28.22 -7.03 -7.12
C GLY A 726 28.79 -7.40 -5.74
N PRO A 727 28.09 -7.12 -4.64
CA PRO A 727 28.58 -7.41 -3.29
C PRO A 727 28.64 -8.91 -2.96
N LEU A 728 27.97 -9.79 -3.73
CA LEU A 728 27.95 -11.24 -3.51
C LEU A 728 29.06 -11.98 -4.27
N PHE A 729 29.92 -11.27 -5.00
CA PHE A 729 30.98 -11.87 -5.82
C PHE A 729 31.86 -12.90 -5.09
N TYR A 730 32.17 -12.64 -3.82
CA TYR A 730 33.03 -13.49 -2.99
C TYR A 730 32.25 -14.55 -2.20
N ASP A 731 31.38 -15.32 -2.88
CA ASP A 731 30.56 -16.39 -2.28
C ASP A 731 29.52 -15.86 -1.27
N GLY A 732 29.05 -14.62 -1.47
CA GLY A 732 27.99 -14.00 -0.67
C GLY A 732 26.65 -14.68 -0.92
N GLN A 733 25.80 -14.68 0.10
CA GLN A 733 24.46 -15.27 0.03
C GLN A 733 23.43 -14.17 -0.27
N THR A 734 22.37 -14.54 -0.99
CA THR A 734 21.27 -13.66 -1.40
C THR A 734 20.40 -13.23 -0.22
N ASP A 735 20.24 -14.10 0.77
CA ASP A 735 19.46 -13.87 2.00
C ASP A 735 20.13 -12.94 3.01
N ALA A 736 21.40 -12.57 2.80
CA ALA A 736 22.13 -11.59 3.59
C ALA A 736 21.78 -10.13 3.25
N PHE A 737 20.98 -9.90 2.20
CA PHE A 737 20.56 -8.58 1.75
C PHE A 737 19.03 -8.48 1.83
N ASN A 738 18.55 -7.68 2.76
CA ASN A 738 17.14 -7.60 3.13
C ASN A 738 16.74 -6.15 3.37
N THR A 739 15.46 -5.85 3.14
CA THR A 739 14.83 -4.61 3.60
C THR A 739 14.25 -4.88 4.98
N THR A 740 14.90 -4.37 6.02
CA THR A 740 14.53 -4.65 7.40
C THR A 740 13.79 -3.48 8.04
N ILE A 741 12.53 -3.69 8.39
CA ILE A 741 11.70 -2.73 9.11
C ILE A 741 11.49 -3.30 10.52
N GLY A 742 12.08 -2.66 11.52
CA GLY A 742 12.15 -3.15 12.90
C GLY A 742 13.46 -3.89 13.20
N TYR A 743 13.46 -4.70 14.26
CA TYR A 743 14.69 -5.34 14.76
C TYR A 743 14.69 -6.86 14.53
N PHE A 744 15.82 -7.34 14.00
CA PHE A 744 16.16 -8.75 13.86
C PHE A 744 17.62 -8.99 14.23
N GLY A 745 17.94 -10.21 14.66
CA GLY A 745 19.30 -10.58 15.01
C GLY A 745 20.11 -11.11 13.82
N PRO A 746 21.45 -11.20 13.94
CA PRO A 746 22.31 -11.82 12.94
C PRO A 746 21.94 -13.26 12.59
N ASP A 747 21.42 -14.03 13.55
CA ASP A 747 20.97 -15.41 13.32
C ASP A 747 19.71 -15.47 12.43
N ASP A 748 18.91 -14.40 12.38
CA ASP A 748 17.72 -14.25 11.53
C ASP A 748 18.03 -13.74 10.10
N GLY A 749 19.32 -13.50 9.82
CA GLY A 749 19.80 -13.03 8.51
C GLY A 749 20.00 -11.52 8.43
N ASP A 750 19.69 -10.76 9.48
CA ASP A 750 20.06 -9.35 9.59
C ASP A 750 21.45 -9.22 10.23
N GLY A 751 22.49 -9.28 9.38
CA GLY A 751 23.89 -9.20 9.82
C GLY A 751 24.28 -7.85 10.44
N GLU A 752 23.52 -6.79 10.15
CA GLU A 752 23.71 -5.45 10.71
C GLU A 752 22.97 -5.28 12.05
N GLY A 753 21.88 -6.03 12.22
CA GLY A 753 20.90 -5.99 13.30
C GLY A 753 21.40 -6.34 14.70
N SER A 754 20.56 -5.99 15.67
CA SER A 754 20.72 -6.33 17.09
C SER A 754 19.70 -7.39 17.47
N ASP A 755 20.14 -8.44 18.16
CA ASP A 755 19.23 -9.47 18.67
C ASP A 755 18.34 -8.86 19.77
N PRO A 756 16.99 -8.86 19.61
CA PRO A 756 16.09 -8.36 20.65
C PRO A 756 16.15 -9.13 21.97
N LEU A 757 16.74 -10.33 21.97
CA LEU A 757 16.98 -11.13 23.17
C LEU A 757 18.30 -10.79 23.88
N ASP A 758 19.12 -9.89 23.31
CA ASP A 758 20.33 -9.41 23.96
C ASP A 758 19.98 -8.59 25.21
N PRO A 759 20.61 -8.85 26.38
CA PRO A 759 20.41 -8.05 27.59
C PRO A 759 20.69 -6.55 27.44
N ASP A 760 21.50 -6.16 26.46
CA ASP A 760 21.83 -4.76 26.16
C ASP A 760 20.88 -4.13 25.12
N PHE A 761 19.87 -4.87 24.63
CA PHE A 761 18.84 -4.36 23.74
C PHE A 761 18.02 -3.25 24.43
N SER A 762 17.88 -2.11 23.77
CA SER A 762 17.32 -0.89 24.37
C SER A 762 15.83 -0.64 24.04
N GLY A 763 15.20 -1.52 23.25
CA GLY A 763 13.78 -1.50 22.93
C GLY A 763 13.50 -1.41 21.42
N PHE A 764 12.24 -1.59 21.04
CA PHE A 764 11.83 -1.79 19.64
C PHE A 764 11.48 -0.51 18.89
N GLY A 765 11.26 0.62 19.58
CA GLY A 765 10.73 1.81 18.93
C GLY A 765 9.27 1.65 18.51
N GLU A 766 8.84 2.52 17.60
CA GLU A 766 7.49 2.51 17.00
C GLU A 766 7.60 2.83 15.51
N ILE A 767 7.19 1.90 14.66
CA ILE A 767 7.21 2.09 13.21
C ILE A 767 5.79 1.92 12.67
N LEU A 768 5.28 2.99 12.05
CA LEU A 768 4.05 2.96 11.25
C LEU A 768 4.40 3.19 9.79
N LEU A 769 4.00 2.25 8.93
CA LEU A 769 4.05 2.40 7.49
C LEU A 769 2.61 2.48 6.98
N GLU A 770 2.23 3.60 6.41
CA GLU A 770 0.90 3.87 5.87
C GLU A 770 1.00 4.13 4.37
N TYR A 771 0.32 3.30 3.58
CA TYR A 771 0.16 3.53 2.16
C TYR A 771 -0.68 4.79 1.93
N ASP A 772 -0.19 5.67 1.06
CA ASP A 772 -0.90 6.86 0.61
C ASP A 772 -1.41 6.62 -0.82
N ASP A 773 -2.73 6.50 -0.99
CA ASP A 773 -3.36 6.27 -2.29
C ASP A 773 -3.59 7.56 -3.10
N GLU A 774 -3.36 8.72 -2.50
CA GLU A 774 -3.45 10.04 -3.13
C GLU A 774 -2.08 10.58 -3.56
N ILE A 775 -1.00 9.82 -3.32
CA ILE A 775 0.35 10.23 -3.70
C ILE A 775 0.48 10.45 -5.21
N VAL A 776 0.96 11.62 -5.59
CA VAL A 776 1.37 11.89 -6.96
C VAL A 776 2.77 11.34 -7.20
N LEU A 777 2.91 10.46 -8.19
CA LEU A 777 4.20 9.87 -8.52
C LEU A 777 5.12 10.87 -9.24
N PRO A 778 6.45 10.76 -9.07
CA PRO A 778 7.41 11.43 -9.94
C PRO A 778 7.27 10.99 -11.41
N ASP A 779 7.57 11.90 -12.33
CA ASP A 779 7.72 11.57 -13.75
C ASP A 779 8.92 10.64 -13.96
N GLY A 780 8.86 9.78 -14.97
CA GLY A 780 9.96 8.90 -15.38
C GLY A 780 9.79 7.43 -14.98
N ILE A 781 8.90 7.15 -14.01
CA ILE A 781 8.68 5.79 -13.51
C ILE A 781 7.68 5.06 -14.40
N PRO A 782 8.03 3.98 -15.12
CA PRO A 782 7.06 3.26 -15.94
C PRO A 782 6.05 2.48 -15.10
N TRP A 783 4.78 2.87 -15.17
CA TRP A 783 3.70 2.15 -14.47
C TRP A 783 2.41 2.08 -15.29
N PRO A 784 1.59 1.01 -15.16
CA PRO A 784 0.31 0.90 -15.85
C PRO A 784 -0.71 1.96 -15.43
N ILE A 785 -1.59 2.34 -16.36
CA ILE A 785 -2.80 3.09 -16.04
C ILE A 785 -3.77 2.20 -15.28
N LEU A 786 -4.30 2.75 -14.19
CA LEU A 786 -5.38 2.19 -13.42
C LEU A 786 -6.69 2.87 -13.80
N ALA A 787 -7.78 2.11 -13.84
CA ALA A 787 -9.11 2.63 -14.11
C ALA A 787 -10.07 2.29 -12.95
N GLU A 788 -10.41 3.26 -12.12
CA GLU A 788 -11.15 3.04 -10.88
C GLU A 788 -12.59 3.53 -10.94
N PRO A 789 -13.58 2.64 -10.74
CA PRO A 789 -14.96 3.02 -10.58
C PRO A 789 -15.16 3.93 -9.36
N ILE A 790 -15.73 5.12 -9.56
CA ILE A 790 -16.09 6.02 -8.47
C ILE A 790 -17.51 5.68 -8.02
N SER A 791 -17.66 4.90 -6.95
CA SER A 791 -18.98 4.46 -6.46
C SER A 791 -19.96 5.62 -6.20
N ALA A 792 -19.49 6.75 -5.68
CA ALA A 792 -20.30 7.94 -5.41
C ALA A 792 -20.85 8.64 -6.68
N SER A 793 -20.24 8.37 -7.84
CA SER A 793 -20.65 8.90 -9.14
C SER A 793 -21.84 8.14 -9.75
N TYR A 794 -22.30 7.04 -9.13
CA TYR A 794 -23.43 6.26 -9.63
C TYR A 794 -24.68 7.15 -9.78
N ARG A 795 -25.29 7.12 -10.97
CA ARG A 795 -26.54 7.83 -11.26
C ARG A 795 -27.52 6.94 -12.01
N GLU A 796 -28.80 7.05 -11.64
CA GLU A 796 -29.91 6.53 -12.44
C GLU A 796 -30.45 7.60 -13.40
N GLY A 797 -30.51 7.29 -14.69
CA GLY A 797 -30.99 8.19 -15.74
C GLY A 797 -29.86 8.94 -16.45
N ILE A 798 -30.23 9.69 -17.49
CA ILE A 798 -29.27 10.51 -18.25
C ILE A 798 -29.07 11.82 -17.48
N SER A 799 -27.95 11.98 -16.78
CA SER A 799 -27.54 13.30 -16.28
C SER A 799 -27.16 14.16 -17.49
N SER A 800 -27.80 15.33 -17.58
CA SER A 800 -27.53 16.36 -18.59
C SER A 800 -26.23 17.09 -18.35
#